data_AF-E8WVB1-F1
#
_entry.id   AF-E8WVB1-F1
#
_cell.length_a   1.000
_cell.length_b   1.000
_cell.length_c   1.000
_cell.angle_alpha   90.00
_cell.angle_beta   90.00
_cell.angle_gamma   90.00
#
_symmetry.space_group_name_H-M   'P 1'
#
loop_
_entity.id
_entity.type
_entity.pdbx_description
1 polymer ?
#
loop_
_entity_poly.entity_id
_entity_poly.type
_entity_poly.pdbx_seq_one_letter_code
_entity_poly.pdbx_strand_id
1 'polypeptide(L)'
;MGITFDPTTIASIGEIPITVVNPAPGGESAPQTLTLYQQIVNAGVIIVSVPTTGKLYLASNSGYSSLRPNTVVPVDPTTGTIGTPIAVGKDPSLMAASTDGAYLFIVNRSDSTIQRIALATNAVDRTYPFPPNIFCPTCTAPSVTAIQPVPGVPTQFVIAQDSYLSLYDDPGLINELSTPTYGSLSTDYLTFAGAPAHLYSAPFSSSDNFFKQFTIDATGVHPLTTTGTAPTVPNELDHSLASIGTQIFTDTGHVWDAGSKQLLATIPVGIININSGFASVAADPNQKQVYYGGELQSASSVSITAYDTTTYAPKTSLAFTDTNLLYTTNLSRWGKDGFAFIDHNADLVLFRSSVLAGTSLLAPAITFTVPDHNYGDAAFAVNATSNSTGTITYSVLSGQATLSGNAVTITGIGAVTLQAIQSADGNYAEAEVSATFNVTPTPPVLTFTVANHTYGDAALMLSASSTSPAAIAYTVVSGPASISGNTLSINGAGVVQVQASQPASGNDAAATQTATFQVSTAPLTLSANNASRIYGTPNPTFSGVIVGTKNNDTLSENFTTAATQNSPVAVYSIVPSISGAAAGNYTVIATNGTCTVTQAAAGVSLTPSSTSVTPGQSATVTIAVTSSTTGTPTGVVTLQDNGASVATLALTNGGTTYSAILPSGITHHFSATYPGDANFTAATTTTTTSVVVSGTDNAFISSTSTQQAVAGSAVVYTLQLNPGAGSYPAPVTFSAQGLPSGFVASFSPSMVNVGTTQQTVQMTLQAPAIKAQVDIPPSRLIGGSLTFTLAFAVLPLVGLRRSRLLRNTTRNSLAFVCAMAFGLLSVTGCASNPPTATQPQTQTYTITVTAISGTVQHQTTVTLVW
;
A
#
# COMPACT_ATOMS: atom_id res chain seq x y z
N MET A 1 -49.06 53.44 -13.50
CA MET A 1 -47.95 52.50 -13.23
C MET A 1 -48.25 51.78 -11.93
N GLY A 2 -47.91 50.50 -11.80
CA GLY A 2 -47.88 49.83 -10.51
C GLY A 2 -46.46 49.87 -9.95
N ILE A 3 -46.32 50.10 -8.64
CA ILE A 3 -45.05 49.95 -7.92
C ILE A 3 -45.15 48.65 -7.13
N THR A 4 -44.16 47.78 -7.27
CA THR A 4 -44.09 46.49 -6.55
C THR A 4 -42.95 46.57 -5.56
N PHE A 5 -43.26 46.46 -4.28
CA PHE A 5 -42.29 46.41 -3.18
C PHE A 5 -41.99 44.95 -2.81
N ASP A 6 -40.79 44.70 -2.27
CA ASP A 6 -40.46 43.40 -1.68
C ASP A 6 -41.22 43.24 -0.34
N PRO A 7 -42.00 42.16 -0.13
CA PRO A 7 -42.77 41.95 1.11
C PRO A 7 -41.93 42.02 2.40
N THR A 8 -40.64 41.67 2.35
CA THR A 8 -39.73 41.74 3.50
C THR A 8 -39.37 43.18 3.87
N THR A 9 -39.38 44.10 2.90
CA THR A 9 -39.12 45.54 3.13
C THR A 9 -40.35 46.26 3.71
N ILE A 10 -41.55 45.69 3.57
CA ILE A 10 -42.81 46.24 4.11
C ILE A 10 -43.06 45.73 5.56
N ALA A 11 -42.33 44.72 6.02
CA ALA A 11 -42.62 44.00 7.26
C ALA A 11 -42.24 44.73 8.56
N SER A 12 -41.56 45.89 8.48
CA SER A 12 -41.09 46.66 9.63
C SER A 12 -41.80 48.03 9.74
N ILE A 13 -42.14 48.42 10.97
CA ILE A 13 -42.69 49.75 11.26
C ILE A 13 -41.58 50.80 11.02
N GLY A 14 -41.78 51.74 10.09
CA GLY A 14 -40.73 52.73 9.79
C GLY A 14 -41.00 53.67 8.61
N GLU A 15 -40.03 54.55 8.38
CA GLU A 15 -39.94 55.43 7.22
C GLU A 15 -39.04 54.80 6.15
N ILE A 16 -39.56 54.65 4.92
CA ILE A 16 -38.83 54.08 3.77
C ILE A 16 -38.55 55.20 2.76
N PRO A 17 -37.28 55.45 2.37
CA PRO A 17 -36.96 56.36 1.26
C PRO A 17 -37.26 55.69 -0.08
N ILE A 18 -38.05 56.34 -0.93
CA ILE A 18 -38.41 55.91 -2.28
C ILE A 18 -37.85 56.90 -3.30
N THR A 19 -37.07 56.42 -4.26
CA THR A 19 -36.73 57.17 -5.47
C THR A 19 -37.48 56.61 -6.68
N VAL A 20 -37.80 57.48 -7.63
CA VAL A 20 -38.39 57.11 -8.92
C VAL A 20 -37.31 57.22 -10.00
N VAL A 21 -36.86 56.07 -10.51
CA VAL A 21 -35.88 55.99 -11.60
C VAL A 21 -36.62 55.85 -12.93
N ASN A 22 -36.56 56.88 -13.77
CA ASN A 22 -37.06 56.80 -15.15
C ASN A 22 -35.96 56.32 -16.11
N PRO A 23 -36.25 55.43 -17.08
CA PRO A 23 -35.31 55.09 -18.14
C PRO A 23 -34.87 56.32 -18.95
N ALA A 24 -33.64 56.30 -19.47
CA ALA A 24 -33.07 57.40 -20.25
C ALA A 24 -33.99 57.83 -21.42
N PRO A 25 -34.20 59.15 -21.64
CA PRO A 25 -33.47 60.29 -21.09
C PRO A 25 -33.95 60.77 -19.70
N GLY A 26 -34.80 60.01 -19.01
CA GLY A 26 -35.11 60.25 -17.60
C GLY A 26 -33.90 60.06 -16.68
N GLY A 27 -34.01 60.63 -15.47
CA GLY A 27 -33.09 60.42 -14.36
C GLY A 27 -33.83 59.87 -13.13
N GLU A 28 -33.11 59.84 -12.01
CA GLU A 28 -33.64 59.49 -10.69
C GLU A 28 -34.22 60.72 -9.97
N SER A 29 -35.33 60.54 -9.25
CA SER A 29 -35.90 61.60 -8.40
C SER A 29 -35.09 61.80 -7.12
N ALA A 30 -35.26 62.96 -6.48
CA ALA A 30 -34.94 63.05 -5.05
C ALA A 30 -35.75 61.99 -4.26
N PRO A 31 -35.20 61.41 -3.18
CA PRO A 31 -35.95 60.49 -2.33
C PRO A 31 -37.16 61.17 -1.70
N GLN A 32 -38.31 60.48 -1.71
CA GLN A 32 -39.49 60.81 -0.91
C GLN A 32 -39.68 59.75 0.17
N THR A 33 -39.95 60.19 1.40
CA THR A 33 -40.18 59.28 2.52
C THR A 33 -41.62 58.78 2.53
N LEU A 34 -41.82 57.47 2.39
CA LEU A 34 -43.08 56.80 2.71
C LEU A 34 -43.05 56.39 4.18
N THR A 35 -44.02 56.83 4.98
CA THR A 35 -44.20 56.33 6.34
C THR A 35 -45.11 55.11 6.31
N LEU A 36 -44.62 53.95 6.77
CA LEU A 36 -45.44 52.77 6.99
C LEU A 36 -46.01 52.77 8.42
N TYR A 37 -47.29 52.44 8.54
CA TYR A 37 -47.94 52.12 9.80
C TYR A 37 -48.37 50.65 9.82
N GLN A 38 -48.40 50.07 11.00
CA GLN A 38 -48.97 48.75 11.26
C GLN A 38 -50.27 48.93 12.06
N GLN A 39 -51.34 48.31 11.59
CA GLN A 39 -52.64 48.30 12.26
C GLN A 39 -52.87 46.93 12.90
N ILE A 40 -53.09 46.89 14.21
CA ILE A 40 -53.41 45.68 14.96
C ILE A 40 -54.92 45.69 15.24
N VAL A 41 -55.63 44.69 14.71
CA VAL A 41 -57.09 44.70 14.60
C VAL A 41 -57.78 44.14 15.86
N ASN A 42 -58.87 44.77 16.32
CA ASN A 42 -59.58 44.51 17.59
C ASN A 42 -58.61 44.50 18.80
N ALA A 43 -57.67 45.44 18.82
CA ALA A 43 -56.56 45.47 19.76
C ALA A 43 -57.03 45.84 21.18
N GLY A 44 -57.69 46.98 21.34
CA GLY A 44 -58.09 47.50 22.65
C GLY A 44 -58.43 48.98 22.61
N VAL A 45 -58.87 49.50 23.76
CA VAL A 45 -59.53 50.82 23.87
C VAL A 45 -58.67 51.88 24.56
N ILE A 46 -57.60 51.50 25.28
CA ILE A 46 -56.68 52.43 25.95
C ILE A 46 -55.25 51.95 25.71
N ILE A 47 -54.34 52.87 25.37
CA ILE A 47 -52.89 52.63 25.40
C ILE A 47 -52.17 53.56 26.37
N VAL A 48 -51.12 53.02 26.99
CA VAL A 48 -50.16 53.75 27.83
C VAL A 48 -48.74 53.36 27.43
N SER A 49 -47.90 54.35 27.18
CA SER A 49 -46.46 54.16 26.94
C SER A 49 -45.69 54.08 28.26
N VAL A 50 -44.81 53.08 28.41
CA VAL A 50 -43.98 52.89 29.61
C VAL A 50 -42.50 52.87 29.21
N PRO A 51 -41.85 54.04 29.11
CA PRO A 51 -40.50 54.16 28.55
C PRO A 51 -39.44 53.26 29.21
N THR A 52 -39.51 53.05 30.54
CA THR A 52 -38.56 52.22 31.29
C THR A 52 -38.66 50.72 31.00
N THR A 53 -39.74 50.27 30.35
CA THR A 53 -39.90 48.88 29.85
C THR A 53 -39.72 48.76 28.33
N GLY A 54 -39.61 49.89 27.61
CA GLY A 54 -39.58 49.95 26.15
C GLY A 54 -40.91 49.59 25.46
N LYS A 55 -42.02 49.48 26.18
CA LYS A 55 -43.29 48.90 25.69
C LYS A 55 -44.47 49.87 25.75
N LEU A 56 -45.45 49.58 24.91
CA LEU A 56 -46.82 50.05 25.10
C LEU A 56 -47.61 49.00 25.87
N TYR A 57 -48.55 49.43 26.69
CA TYR A 57 -49.51 48.58 27.36
C TYR A 57 -50.92 48.95 26.94
N LEU A 58 -51.68 47.95 26.53
CA LEU A 58 -52.94 48.05 25.83
C LEU A 58 -54.05 47.36 26.64
N ALA A 59 -55.12 48.06 27.00
CA ALA A 59 -56.27 47.49 27.68
C ALA A 59 -57.39 47.14 26.70
N SER A 60 -57.91 45.92 26.82
CA SER A 60 -58.96 45.38 25.94
C SER A 60 -60.18 44.97 26.78
N ASN A 61 -61.33 45.59 26.55
CA ASN A 61 -62.58 45.25 27.25
C ASN A 61 -63.43 44.21 26.49
N SER A 62 -64.53 43.76 27.09
CA SER A 62 -65.38 42.69 26.54
C SER A 62 -66.20 43.10 25.31
N GLY A 63 -66.37 44.41 25.05
CA GLY A 63 -67.14 44.92 23.91
C GLY A 63 -66.36 45.07 22.61
N TYR A 64 -65.04 45.32 22.70
CA TYR A 64 -64.20 45.63 21.52
C TYR A 64 -63.16 44.56 21.16
N SER A 65 -62.83 43.60 22.04
CA SER A 65 -61.91 42.52 21.70
C SER A 65 -62.43 41.15 22.12
N SER A 66 -62.93 40.37 21.16
CA SER A 66 -63.31 38.97 21.35
C SER A 66 -62.10 38.03 21.51
N LEU A 67 -60.90 38.46 21.10
CA LEU A 67 -59.68 37.69 21.17
C LEU A 67 -58.99 37.75 22.55
N ARG A 68 -59.10 38.90 23.25
CA ARG A 68 -58.39 39.17 24.51
C ARG A 68 -59.24 39.96 25.54
N PRO A 69 -60.53 39.61 25.77
CA PRO A 69 -61.43 40.42 26.60
C PRO A 69 -60.99 40.49 28.06
N ASN A 70 -61.07 41.68 28.66
CA ASN A 70 -60.69 41.98 30.05
C ASN A 70 -59.22 41.64 30.35
N THR A 71 -58.32 42.10 29.48
CA THR A 71 -56.88 41.95 29.67
C THR A 71 -56.13 43.27 29.47
N VAL A 72 -54.95 43.36 30.08
CA VAL A 72 -53.90 44.31 29.70
C VAL A 72 -52.76 43.57 29.04
N VAL A 73 -52.27 44.11 27.93
CA VAL A 73 -51.35 43.42 27.04
C VAL A 73 -50.11 44.28 26.81
N PRO A 74 -48.89 43.78 27.14
CA PRO A 74 -47.66 44.40 26.66
C PRO A 74 -47.52 44.20 25.15
N VAL A 75 -47.37 45.29 24.41
CA VAL A 75 -47.03 45.31 22.98
C VAL A 75 -45.61 45.85 22.85
N ASP A 76 -44.76 45.14 22.10
CA ASP A 76 -43.51 45.71 21.59
C ASP A 76 -43.84 46.65 20.43
N PRO A 77 -43.69 47.98 20.58
CA PRO A 77 -44.08 48.93 19.56
C PRO A 77 -43.09 48.97 18.38
N THR A 78 -41.92 48.32 18.50
CA THR A 78 -40.90 48.29 17.44
C THR A 78 -41.20 47.22 16.38
N THR A 79 -41.88 46.14 16.76
CA THR A 79 -42.23 45.01 15.89
C THR A 79 -43.74 44.76 15.76
N GLY A 80 -44.55 45.47 16.56
CA GLY A 80 -45.97 45.17 16.74
C GLY A 80 -46.23 43.85 17.50
N THR A 81 -45.20 43.20 18.05
CA THR A 81 -45.36 41.88 18.68
C THR A 81 -46.20 41.98 19.95
N ILE A 82 -47.33 41.26 19.94
CA ILE A 82 -48.31 41.26 21.02
C ILE A 82 -47.94 40.19 22.06
N GLY A 83 -47.47 40.61 23.23
CA GLY A 83 -47.05 39.73 24.32
C GLY A 83 -48.20 39.00 25.03
N THR A 84 -47.86 38.29 26.11
CA THR A 84 -48.82 37.54 26.94
C THR A 84 -49.86 38.45 27.57
N PRO A 85 -51.18 38.18 27.44
CA PRO A 85 -52.21 38.94 28.14
C PRO A 85 -52.12 38.76 29.66
N ILE A 86 -52.26 39.86 30.39
CA ILE A 86 -52.41 39.90 31.85
C ILE A 86 -53.91 40.08 32.13
N ALA A 87 -54.54 39.13 32.82
CA ALA A 87 -55.96 39.21 33.13
C ALA A 87 -56.26 40.33 34.15
N VAL A 88 -57.31 41.11 33.91
CA VAL A 88 -57.81 42.17 34.80
C VAL A 88 -59.32 42.02 35.04
N GLY A 89 -59.91 42.90 35.85
CA GLY A 89 -61.34 42.97 36.08
C GLY A 89 -62.15 43.34 34.84
N LYS A 90 -63.48 43.25 34.95
CA LYS A 90 -64.38 43.48 33.83
C LYS A 90 -64.42 44.93 33.36
N ASP A 91 -64.37 45.06 32.04
CA ASP A 91 -64.46 46.29 31.28
C ASP A 91 -63.47 47.38 31.74
N PRO A 92 -62.16 47.15 31.52
CA PRO A 92 -61.16 48.19 31.71
C PRO A 92 -61.48 49.42 30.85
N SER A 93 -61.58 50.58 31.50
CA SER A 93 -62.03 51.84 30.89
C SER A 93 -61.00 52.97 30.95
N LEU A 94 -60.01 52.90 31.85
CA LEU A 94 -58.87 53.82 31.92
C LEU A 94 -57.61 53.06 32.35
N MET A 95 -56.44 53.58 31.96
CA MET A 95 -55.13 53.08 32.39
C MET A 95 -54.15 54.25 32.53
N ALA A 96 -53.25 54.19 33.51
CA ALA A 96 -52.08 55.08 33.61
C ALA A 96 -50.87 54.36 34.21
N ALA A 97 -49.66 54.86 33.95
CA ALA A 97 -48.40 54.31 34.45
C ALA A 97 -47.79 55.16 35.58
N SER A 98 -47.16 54.53 36.56
CA SER A 98 -46.34 55.24 37.55
C SER A 98 -45.17 55.97 36.87
N THR A 99 -44.70 57.09 37.42
CA THR A 99 -43.68 57.92 36.74
C THR A 99 -42.28 57.31 36.65
N ASP A 100 -42.04 56.19 37.33
CA ASP A 100 -40.86 55.32 37.18
C ASP A 100 -41.10 54.12 36.24
N GLY A 101 -42.36 53.87 35.86
CA GLY A 101 -42.79 52.70 35.11
C GLY A 101 -42.65 51.36 35.87
N ALA A 102 -42.67 51.37 37.20
CA ALA A 102 -42.78 50.14 37.99
C ALA A 102 -44.19 49.52 37.95
N TYR A 103 -45.23 50.35 37.78
CA TYR A 103 -46.63 49.96 37.90
C TYR A 103 -47.52 50.51 36.78
N LEU A 104 -48.58 49.76 36.46
CA LEU A 104 -49.77 50.29 35.80
C LEU A 104 -50.94 50.27 36.77
N PHE A 105 -51.81 51.27 36.68
CA PHE A 105 -53.11 51.33 37.35
C PHE A 105 -54.21 51.23 36.29
N ILE A 106 -55.18 50.33 36.50
CA ILE A 106 -56.22 49.94 35.54
C ILE A 106 -57.57 50.10 36.21
N VAL A 107 -58.46 50.90 35.63
CA VAL A 107 -59.82 51.11 36.12
C VAL A 107 -60.75 50.10 35.44
N ASN A 108 -61.32 49.18 36.21
CA ASN A 108 -62.27 48.16 35.73
C ASN A 108 -63.70 48.60 36.07
N ARG A 109 -64.43 49.15 35.08
CA ARG A 109 -65.69 49.85 35.30
C ARG A 109 -66.79 48.92 35.82
N SER A 110 -66.98 47.77 35.18
CA SER A 110 -68.07 46.84 35.50
C SER A 110 -67.86 46.06 36.81
N ASP A 111 -66.61 45.95 37.28
CA ASP A 111 -66.28 45.37 38.59
C ASP A 111 -66.07 46.42 39.70
N SER A 112 -66.15 47.73 39.38
CA SER A 112 -65.93 48.84 40.34
C SER A 112 -64.62 48.72 41.15
N THR A 113 -63.52 48.39 40.46
CA THR A 113 -62.18 48.27 41.07
C THR A 113 -61.11 49.00 40.27
N ILE A 114 -60.09 49.50 40.96
CA ILE A 114 -58.80 49.83 40.35
C ILE A 114 -57.85 48.68 40.64
N GLN A 115 -57.23 48.11 39.62
CA GLN A 115 -56.17 47.11 39.78
C GLN A 115 -54.81 47.71 39.49
N ARG A 116 -53.79 47.20 40.17
CA ARG A 116 -52.39 47.53 39.89
C ARG A 116 -51.68 46.30 39.34
N ILE A 117 -50.97 46.48 38.22
CA ILE A 117 -50.05 45.49 37.67
C ILE A 117 -48.63 45.93 38.03
N ALA A 118 -47.86 45.06 38.67
CA ALA A 118 -46.43 45.25 38.86
C ALA A 118 -45.69 44.81 37.59
N LEU A 119 -45.05 45.74 36.88
CA LEU A 119 -44.48 45.46 35.56
C LEU A 119 -43.22 44.58 35.60
N ALA A 120 -42.54 44.53 36.75
CA ALA A 120 -41.45 43.60 37.01
C ALA A 120 -41.90 42.12 37.04
N THR A 121 -43.17 41.84 37.37
CA THR A 121 -43.74 40.47 37.41
C THR A 121 -44.79 40.22 36.32
N ASN A 122 -45.29 41.27 35.66
CA ASN A 122 -46.40 41.22 34.69
C ASN A 122 -47.66 40.53 35.27
N ALA A 123 -47.96 40.81 36.54
CA ALA A 123 -49.12 40.29 37.26
C ALA A 123 -49.83 41.40 38.05
N VAL A 124 -51.14 41.24 38.25
CA VAL A 124 -51.92 42.10 39.17
C VAL A 124 -51.43 41.84 40.59
N ASP A 125 -50.87 42.85 41.25
CA ASP A 125 -50.32 42.75 42.61
C ASP A 125 -51.26 43.34 43.66
N ARG A 126 -52.08 44.34 43.29
CA ARG A 126 -53.12 44.95 44.13
C ARG A 126 -54.47 45.04 43.41
N THR A 127 -55.55 44.94 44.18
CA THR A 127 -56.90 45.33 43.76
C THR A 127 -57.48 46.25 44.82
N TYR A 128 -57.89 47.45 44.41
CA TYR A 128 -58.51 48.48 45.23
C TYR A 128 -60.00 48.58 44.86
N PRO A 129 -60.93 48.62 45.82
CA PRO A 129 -62.31 48.99 45.52
C PRO A 129 -62.36 50.46 45.08
N PHE A 130 -63.35 50.83 44.26
CA PHE A 130 -63.74 52.24 44.10
C PHE A 130 -64.13 52.84 45.47
N PRO A 131 -64.01 54.16 45.66
CA PRO A 131 -64.50 54.86 46.84
C PRO A 131 -65.99 54.56 47.08
N PRO A 132 -66.42 54.39 48.34
CA PRO A 132 -67.81 54.15 48.66
C PRO A 132 -68.63 55.39 48.33
N ASN A 133 -69.78 55.24 47.66
CA ASN A 133 -70.67 56.36 47.36
C ASN A 133 -71.26 56.93 48.66
N ILE A 134 -70.62 57.98 49.21
CA ILE A 134 -70.95 58.54 50.54
C ILE A 134 -72.37 59.14 50.64
N PHE A 135 -72.99 59.49 49.51
CA PHE A 135 -74.36 60.00 49.45
C PHE A 135 -75.41 58.90 49.26
N CYS A 136 -75.05 57.77 48.63
CA CYS A 136 -75.90 56.61 48.51
C CYS A 136 -75.06 55.32 48.69
N PRO A 137 -74.81 54.87 49.93
CA PRO A 137 -74.00 53.67 50.20
C PRO A 137 -74.58 52.35 49.67
N THR A 138 -75.82 52.37 49.17
CA THR A 138 -76.51 51.24 48.52
C THR A 138 -76.58 51.36 47.00
N CYS A 139 -76.10 52.46 46.42
CA CYS A 139 -76.01 52.65 44.97
C CYS A 139 -74.69 52.07 44.45
N THR A 140 -74.60 51.88 43.13
CA THR A 140 -73.30 51.70 42.45
C THR A 140 -72.40 52.92 42.70
N ALA A 141 -71.09 52.68 42.78
CA ALA A 141 -70.11 53.76 42.83
C ALA A 141 -70.15 54.62 41.54
N PRO A 142 -69.83 55.92 41.62
CA PRO A 142 -69.74 56.78 40.45
C PRO A 142 -68.67 56.29 39.46
N SER A 143 -68.84 56.61 38.17
CA SER A 143 -67.88 56.19 37.14
C SER A 143 -66.57 56.97 37.29
N VAL A 144 -65.44 56.27 37.25
CA VAL A 144 -64.13 56.93 37.18
C VAL A 144 -63.96 57.54 35.79
N THR A 145 -63.72 58.84 35.74
CA THR A 145 -63.58 59.66 34.53
C THR A 145 -62.11 59.89 34.17
N ALA A 146 -61.24 60.05 35.16
CA ALA A 146 -59.79 60.15 34.99
C ALA A 146 -59.00 59.40 36.08
N ILE A 147 -57.77 59.03 35.75
CA ILE A 147 -56.78 58.47 36.69
C ILE A 147 -55.41 59.05 36.39
N GLN A 148 -54.70 59.55 37.40
CA GLN A 148 -53.40 60.20 37.24
C GLN A 148 -52.43 59.83 38.40
N PRO A 149 -51.39 59.03 38.14
CA PRO A 149 -50.35 58.68 39.10
C PRO A 149 -49.54 59.90 39.57
N VAL A 150 -49.09 59.89 40.83
CA VAL A 150 -48.43 61.03 41.48
C VAL A 150 -46.95 61.10 41.07
N PRO A 151 -46.46 62.22 40.51
CA PRO A 151 -45.07 62.36 40.10
C PRO A 151 -44.09 62.15 41.26
N GLY A 152 -43.17 61.20 41.08
CA GLY A 152 -42.14 60.86 42.07
C GLY A 152 -42.62 59.97 43.23
N VAL A 153 -43.89 59.55 43.27
CA VAL A 153 -44.41 58.62 44.29
C VAL A 153 -45.08 57.42 43.58
N PRO A 154 -44.31 56.38 43.19
CA PRO A 154 -44.76 55.34 42.26
C PRO A 154 -46.01 54.55 42.65
N THR A 155 -46.28 54.40 43.95
CA THR A 155 -47.43 53.66 44.48
C THR A 155 -48.71 54.49 44.54
N GLN A 156 -48.62 55.82 44.42
CA GLN A 156 -49.74 56.74 44.59
C GLN A 156 -50.37 57.16 43.28
N PHE A 157 -51.70 57.29 43.30
CA PHE A 157 -52.49 57.78 42.18
C PHE A 157 -53.75 58.50 42.66
N VAL A 158 -54.16 59.53 41.93
CA VAL A 158 -55.47 60.16 42.10
C VAL A 158 -56.42 59.62 41.05
N ILE A 159 -57.65 59.27 41.46
CA ILE A 159 -58.77 59.08 40.54
C ILE A 159 -59.73 60.25 40.65
N ALA A 160 -60.41 60.54 39.54
CA ALA A 160 -61.58 61.39 39.50
C ALA A 160 -62.82 60.57 39.18
N GLN A 161 -63.93 60.86 39.85
CA GLN A 161 -65.22 60.22 39.63
C GLN A 161 -66.32 61.27 39.68
N ASP A 162 -66.87 61.69 38.54
CA ASP A 162 -67.87 62.75 38.41
C ASP A 162 -67.49 64.06 39.15
N SER A 163 -67.70 64.12 40.47
CA SER A 163 -67.47 65.23 41.38
C SER A 163 -66.58 64.91 42.60
N TYR A 164 -65.80 63.83 42.57
CA TYR A 164 -64.90 63.39 43.64
C TYR A 164 -63.46 63.26 43.14
N LEU A 165 -62.49 63.65 43.98
CA LEU A 165 -61.08 63.28 43.81
C LEU A 165 -60.64 62.40 44.97
N SER A 166 -60.10 61.22 44.67
CA SER A 166 -59.64 60.27 45.68
C SER A 166 -58.17 59.91 45.47
N LEU A 167 -57.35 60.11 46.50
CA LEU A 167 -55.94 59.71 46.52
C LEU A 167 -55.79 58.29 47.08
N TYR A 168 -55.11 57.42 46.33
CA TYR A 168 -54.78 56.06 46.73
C TYR A 168 -53.27 55.87 46.88
N ASP A 169 -52.89 54.87 47.66
CA ASP A 169 -51.52 54.38 47.85
C ASP A 169 -51.52 52.86 48.11
N ASP A 170 -50.36 52.28 48.42
CA ASP A 170 -50.13 50.87 48.69
C ASP A 170 -51.09 50.24 49.74
N PRO A 171 -51.54 50.93 50.81
CA PRO A 171 -52.55 50.41 51.73
C PRO A 171 -54.01 50.50 51.24
N GLY A 172 -54.32 51.38 50.28
CA GLY A 172 -55.68 51.70 49.86
C GLY A 172 -55.93 53.21 49.70
N LEU A 173 -57.19 53.62 49.86
CA LEU A 173 -57.64 55.02 49.85
C LEU A 173 -57.01 55.80 51.04
N ILE A 174 -56.33 56.90 50.76
CA ILE A 174 -55.82 57.86 51.76
C ILE A 174 -56.94 58.83 52.14
N ASN A 175 -57.48 59.57 51.16
CA ASN A 175 -58.57 60.51 51.36
C ASN A 175 -59.44 60.65 50.10
N GLU A 176 -60.65 61.16 50.32
CA GLU A 176 -61.62 61.53 49.29
C GLU A 176 -62.02 63.00 49.51
N LEU A 177 -61.94 63.81 48.45
CA LEU A 177 -62.35 65.20 48.41
C LEU A 177 -63.69 65.31 47.66
N SER A 178 -64.71 65.84 48.34
CA SER A 178 -66.10 65.82 47.88
C SER A 178 -66.77 67.21 47.87
N THR A 179 -67.86 67.33 47.11
CA THR A 179 -68.58 68.58 46.82
C THR A 179 -69.09 69.40 48.01
N PRO A 180 -69.50 68.86 49.18
CA PRO A 180 -70.03 69.68 50.28
C PRO A 180 -69.05 70.72 50.81
N THR A 181 -67.75 70.50 50.59
CA THR A 181 -66.67 71.34 51.10
C THR A 181 -66.33 72.50 50.14
N TYR A 182 -66.54 72.33 48.83
CA TYR A 182 -66.00 73.23 47.79
C TYR A 182 -66.91 73.53 46.59
N GLY A 183 -68.17 73.08 46.61
CA GLY A 183 -69.13 73.32 45.53
C GLY A 183 -69.04 72.30 44.39
N SER A 184 -69.48 72.69 43.19
CA SER A 184 -69.48 71.80 42.03
C SER A 184 -68.05 71.54 41.54
N LEU A 185 -67.52 70.38 41.90
CA LEU A 185 -66.47 69.70 41.16
C LEU A 185 -67.18 69.00 39.98
N SER A 186 -66.80 69.30 38.74
CA SER A 186 -66.68 68.23 37.74
C SER A 186 -65.19 68.06 37.51
N THR A 187 -64.76 66.83 37.32
CA THR A 187 -63.35 66.46 37.34
C THR A 187 -63.17 65.33 36.34
N ASP A 188 -63.12 65.69 35.06
CA ASP A 188 -63.26 64.72 33.97
C ASP A 188 -61.93 64.38 33.29
N TYR A 189 -60.96 65.30 33.37
CA TYR A 189 -59.60 65.14 32.85
C TYR A 189 -58.59 65.68 33.87
N LEU A 190 -57.47 64.97 34.04
CA LEU A 190 -56.44 65.30 35.04
C LEU A 190 -55.06 65.43 34.38
N THR A 191 -54.26 66.41 34.83
CA THR A 191 -52.83 66.49 34.51
C THR A 191 -52.03 67.12 35.65
N PHE A 192 -50.72 66.84 35.71
CA PHE A 192 -49.79 67.51 36.62
C PHE A 192 -48.99 68.56 35.87
N ALA A 193 -48.83 69.75 36.44
CA ALA A 193 -48.02 70.83 35.87
C ALA A 193 -47.37 71.71 36.94
N GLY A 194 -46.29 72.41 36.55
CA GLY A 194 -45.51 73.29 37.41
C GLY A 194 -44.37 72.61 38.17
N ALA A 195 -43.62 73.42 38.93
CA ALA A 195 -42.57 72.98 39.84
C ALA A 195 -42.63 73.84 41.13
N PRO A 196 -43.09 73.31 42.28
CA PRO A 196 -43.60 71.94 42.48
C PRO A 196 -44.82 71.63 41.60
N ALA A 197 -45.02 70.35 41.29
CA ALA A 197 -46.16 69.92 40.50
C ALA A 197 -47.46 70.06 41.32
N HIS A 198 -48.47 70.66 40.70
CA HIS A 198 -49.85 70.65 41.20
C HIS A 198 -50.72 69.83 40.25
N LEU A 199 -51.80 69.25 40.78
CA LEU A 199 -52.80 68.54 39.98
C LEU A 199 -53.81 69.56 39.45
N TYR A 200 -54.10 69.49 38.17
CA TYR A 200 -55.06 70.33 37.46
C TYR A 200 -56.19 69.46 36.92
N SER A 201 -57.42 69.94 37.00
CA SER A 201 -58.55 69.32 36.30
C SER A 201 -59.30 70.30 35.40
N ALA A 202 -59.74 69.80 34.24
CA ALA A 202 -60.90 70.36 33.55
C ALA A 202 -62.10 70.30 34.54
N PRO A 203 -62.93 71.36 34.61
CA PRO A 203 -63.81 71.70 33.49
C PRO A 203 -64.02 73.22 33.26
N PHE A 204 -64.49 73.59 32.06
CA PHE A 204 -65.08 74.91 31.81
C PHE A 204 -66.57 74.91 32.12
N SER A 205 -66.93 75.05 33.40
CA SER A 205 -68.28 75.52 33.75
C SER A 205 -68.40 76.99 33.37
N SER A 206 -69.59 77.50 33.03
CA SER A 206 -69.80 78.93 32.73
C SER A 206 -69.60 79.87 33.94
N SER A 207 -69.22 79.33 35.09
CA SER A 207 -68.80 80.03 36.31
C SER A 207 -67.30 79.89 36.62
N ASP A 208 -66.58 78.95 35.98
CA ASP A 208 -65.16 78.68 36.21
C ASP A 208 -64.30 79.22 35.08
N ASN A 209 -63.25 79.95 35.44
CA ASN A 209 -62.47 80.77 34.49
C ASN A 209 -61.03 80.28 34.31
N PHE A 210 -60.71 79.12 34.90
CA PHE A 210 -59.42 78.41 34.82
C PHE A 210 -59.61 76.99 35.38
N PHE A 211 -58.68 76.07 35.10
CA PHE A 211 -58.63 74.73 35.69
C PHE A 211 -58.77 74.75 37.22
N LYS A 212 -59.45 73.74 37.79
CA LYS A 212 -59.41 73.50 39.24
C LYS A 212 -57.99 73.05 39.62
N GLN A 213 -57.49 73.51 40.76
CA GLN A 213 -56.10 73.26 41.20
C GLN A 213 -56.07 72.52 42.54
N PHE A 214 -55.21 71.52 42.67
CA PHE A 214 -55.07 70.71 43.88
C PHE A 214 -53.59 70.46 44.22
N THR A 215 -53.29 70.47 45.51
CA THR A 215 -52.02 70.03 46.09
C THR A 215 -52.15 68.61 46.64
N ILE A 216 -51.07 67.85 46.64
CA ILE A 216 -51.01 66.51 47.25
C ILE A 216 -49.91 66.49 48.29
N ASP A 217 -50.22 65.96 49.47
CA ASP A 217 -49.27 65.66 50.52
C ASP A 217 -49.60 64.33 51.22
N ALA A 218 -48.82 63.96 52.25
CA ALA A 218 -48.97 62.70 52.98
C ALA A 218 -50.30 62.55 53.75
N THR A 219 -51.16 63.58 53.79
CA THR A 219 -52.50 63.54 54.37
C THR A 219 -53.63 63.52 53.34
N GLY A 220 -53.33 63.77 52.05
CA GLY A 220 -54.33 63.67 50.99
C GLY A 220 -54.12 64.55 49.77
N VAL A 221 -55.11 64.51 48.87
CA VAL A 221 -55.37 65.56 47.87
C VAL A 221 -56.21 66.67 48.49
N HIS A 222 -55.78 67.93 48.31
CA HIS A 222 -56.39 69.13 48.91
C HIS A 222 -56.60 70.22 47.85
N PRO A 223 -57.70 71.01 47.91
CA PRO A 223 -57.96 72.09 46.96
C PRO A 223 -57.09 73.33 47.22
N LEU A 224 -56.57 73.93 46.15
CA LEU A 224 -55.83 75.18 46.19
C LEU A 224 -56.78 76.35 45.81
N THR A 225 -56.92 77.33 46.70
CA THR A 225 -57.90 78.42 46.51
C THR A 225 -57.52 79.33 45.33
N THR A 226 -58.46 79.49 44.39
CA THR A 226 -58.31 80.37 43.24
C THR A 226 -58.69 81.81 43.61
N THR A 227 -57.76 82.75 43.40
CA THR A 227 -57.99 84.19 43.48
C THR A 227 -57.41 84.87 42.24
N GLY A 228 -58.26 85.62 41.53
CA GLY A 228 -57.90 86.30 40.27
C GLY A 228 -59.15 86.70 39.48
N THR A 229 -59.01 87.68 38.59
CA THR A 229 -60.06 88.12 37.64
C THR A 229 -59.90 87.44 36.28
N ALA A 230 -61.02 87.04 35.68
CA ALA A 230 -61.07 86.18 34.52
C ALA A 230 -60.73 86.85 33.16
N PRO A 231 -60.04 86.14 32.24
CA PRO A 231 -60.17 86.35 30.81
C PRO A 231 -61.46 85.70 30.28
N THR A 232 -62.01 86.20 29.17
CA THR A 232 -63.16 85.59 28.49
C THR A 232 -62.74 84.44 27.58
N VAL A 233 -63.22 83.22 27.85
CA VAL A 233 -63.01 82.01 27.01
C VAL A 233 -64.24 81.67 26.16
N PRO A 234 -64.06 80.97 25.02
CA PRO A 234 -65.15 80.28 24.33
C PRO A 234 -65.73 79.13 25.17
N ASN A 235 -67.02 78.82 24.98
CA ASN A 235 -67.67 77.67 25.62
C ASN A 235 -67.37 76.37 24.85
N GLU A 236 -66.13 75.89 24.91
CA GLU A 236 -65.71 74.61 24.32
C GLU A 236 -65.38 73.57 25.39
N LEU A 237 -65.52 72.29 25.03
CA LEU A 237 -65.26 71.16 25.92
C LEU A 237 -63.92 70.53 25.53
N ASP A 238 -62.92 70.68 26.40
CA ASP A 238 -61.64 69.97 26.30
C ASP A 238 -61.81 68.53 26.81
N HIS A 239 -61.34 67.55 26.03
CA HIS A 239 -61.44 66.12 26.31
C HIS A 239 -60.08 65.42 26.46
N SER A 240 -58.96 66.15 26.32
CA SER A 240 -57.62 65.60 26.52
C SER A 240 -56.63 66.67 26.99
N LEU A 241 -55.79 66.35 27.98
CA LEU A 241 -54.83 67.27 28.57
C LEU A 241 -53.41 66.68 28.57
N ALA A 242 -52.44 67.47 28.10
CA ALA A 242 -51.01 67.17 28.21
C ALA A 242 -50.25 68.35 28.85
N SER A 243 -49.04 68.13 29.35
CA SER A 243 -48.27 69.19 30.02
C SER A 243 -46.76 69.11 29.78
N ILE A 244 -46.10 70.28 29.78
CA ILE A 244 -44.64 70.42 29.70
C ILE A 244 -44.20 71.57 30.61
N GLY A 245 -43.58 71.24 31.75
CA GLY A 245 -43.18 72.24 32.74
C GLY A 245 -44.41 72.94 33.32
N THR A 246 -44.53 74.25 33.14
CA THR A 246 -45.73 75.01 33.51
C THR A 246 -46.82 75.03 32.43
N GLN A 247 -46.53 74.62 31.18
CA GLN A 247 -47.52 74.69 30.11
C GLN A 247 -48.48 73.49 30.18
N ILE A 248 -49.77 73.77 30.05
CA ILE A 248 -50.87 72.80 29.89
C ILE A 248 -51.44 72.99 28.49
N PHE A 249 -51.52 71.90 27.74
CA PHE A 249 -52.04 71.85 26.38
C PHE A 249 -53.37 71.09 26.38
N THR A 250 -54.39 71.67 25.76
CA THR A 250 -55.70 71.03 25.58
C THR A 250 -55.88 70.59 24.13
N ASP A 251 -56.75 69.61 23.88
CA ASP A 251 -57.08 69.07 22.55
C ASP A 251 -57.73 70.08 21.60
N THR A 252 -58.45 71.09 22.12
CA THR A 252 -58.93 72.23 21.32
C THR A 252 -57.82 73.18 20.87
N GLY A 253 -56.57 72.94 21.28
CA GLY A 253 -55.39 73.74 20.90
C GLY A 253 -55.05 74.87 21.86
N HIS A 254 -55.78 75.04 22.97
CA HIS A 254 -55.47 76.06 23.97
C HIS A 254 -54.21 75.70 24.77
N VAL A 255 -53.32 76.68 24.96
CA VAL A 255 -52.08 76.55 25.74
C VAL A 255 -52.14 77.49 26.93
N TRP A 256 -52.12 76.95 28.14
CA TRP A 256 -52.23 77.68 29.39
C TRP A 256 -50.97 77.57 30.22
N ASP A 257 -50.63 78.62 30.99
CA ASP A 257 -49.56 78.56 31.98
C ASP A 257 -50.11 78.31 33.39
N ALA A 258 -49.69 77.19 33.99
CA ALA A 258 -50.10 76.70 35.29
C ALA A 258 -49.78 77.66 36.46
N GLY A 259 -48.72 78.47 36.36
CA GLY A 259 -48.26 79.36 37.43
C GLY A 259 -48.96 80.72 37.42
N SER A 260 -48.97 81.38 36.25
CA SER A 260 -49.58 82.70 36.02
C SER A 260 -51.07 82.65 35.69
N LYS A 261 -51.61 81.45 35.40
CA LYS A 261 -53.02 81.17 35.12
C LYS A 261 -53.56 81.94 33.90
N GLN A 262 -52.69 82.19 32.93
CA GLN A 262 -53.00 82.89 31.69
C GLN A 262 -53.05 81.92 30.51
N LEU A 263 -53.85 82.25 29.50
CA LEU A 263 -53.75 81.65 28.17
C LEU A 263 -52.50 82.23 27.49
N LEU A 264 -51.56 81.37 27.09
CA LEU A 264 -50.35 81.74 26.36
C LEU A 264 -50.61 81.84 24.86
N ALA A 265 -51.38 80.90 24.31
CA ALA A 265 -51.69 80.82 22.89
C ALA A 265 -52.94 79.94 22.62
N THR A 266 -53.53 80.10 21.44
CA THR A 266 -54.41 79.10 20.83
C THR A 266 -53.73 78.61 19.55
N ILE A 267 -53.38 77.32 19.52
CA ILE A 267 -52.80 76.65 18.37
C ILE A 267 -53.92 76.38 17.35
N PRO A 268 -53.76 76.71 16.05
CA PRO A 268 -54.74 76.39 15.02
C PRO A 268 -54.68 74.90 14.67
N VAL A 269 -55.34 74.08 15.48
CA VAL A 269 -55.48 72.64 15.27
C VAL A 269 -56.42 72.38 14.08
N GLY A 270 -55.89 71.84 12.99
CA GLY A 270 -56.57 71.70 11.69
C GLY A 270 -57.62 70.57 11.63
N ILE A 271 -58.35 70.35 12.72
CA ILE A 271 -59.12 69.14 13.02
C ILE A 271 -60.63 69.46 13.09
N ILE A 272 -61.51 68.56 12.65
CA ILE A 272 -62.96 68.63 12.92
C ILE A 272 -63.32 67.82 14.17
N ASN A 273 -64.51 68.08 14.73
CA ASN A 273 -65.08 67.30 15.85
C ASN A 273 -64.28 67.37 17.17
N ILE A 274 -63.47 68.43 17.37
CA ILE A 274 -62.71 68.68 18.62
C ILE A 274 -63.58 68.66 19.89
N ASN A 275 -64.83 69.14 19.79
CA ASN A 275 -65.78 69.18 20.90
C ASN A 275 -66.49 67.83 21.20
N SER A 276 -66.00 66.69 20.68
CA SER A 276 -66.62 65.36 20.92
C SER A 276 -65.66 64.26 21.36
N GLY A 277 -64.47 64.59 21.89
CA GLY A 277 -63.54 63.61 22.45
C GLY A 277 -62.84 62.68 21.44
N PHE A 278 -62.85 63.03 20.16
CA PHE A 278 -62.20 62.27 19.07
C PHE A 278 -60.88 62.91 18.57
N ALA A 279 -60.43 63.98 19.23
CA ALA A 279 -59.07 64.49 19.12
C ALA A 279 -58.24 64.01 20.32
N SER A 280 -56.91 63.95 20.19
CA SER A 280 -56.04 63.73 21.34
C SER A 280 -54.72 64.52 21.24
N VAL A 281 -54.24 64.97 22.40
CA VAL A 281 -53.01 65.76 22.54
C VAL A 281 -51.95 64.96 23.28
N ALA A 282 -50.73 64.93 22.76
CA ALA A 282 -49.59 64.26 23.37
C ALA A 282 -48.40 65.22 23.48
N ALA A 283 -47.68 65.18 24.60
CA ALA A 283 -46.51 66.03 24.85
C ALA A 283 -45.22 65.21 24.86
N ASP A 284 -44.14 65.77 24.30
CA ASP A 284 -42.77 65.29 24.46
C ASP A 284 -41.90 66.40 25.07
N PRO A 285 -41.72 66.39 26.41
CA PRO A 285 -40.89 67.37 27.11
C PRO A 285 -39.43 67.37 26.66
N ASN A 286 -38.90 66.23 26.17
CA ASN A 286 -37.51 66.10 25.76
C ASN A 286 -37.28 66.78 24.40
N GLN A 287 -38.25 66.65 23.49
CA GLN A 287 -38.20 67.22 22.14
C GLN A 287 -38.77 68.64 22.05
N LYS A 288 -39.38 69.15 23.13
CA LYS A 288 -40.10 70.44 23.19
C LYS A 288 -41.16 70.55 22.11
N GLN A 289 -41.95 69.48 22.01
CA GLN A 289 -42.98 69.30 20.99
C GLN A 289 -44.30 68.86 21.62
N VAL A 290 -45.39 69.34 21.05
CA VAL A 290 -46.75 68.88 21.32
C VAL A 290 -47.35 68.39 20.00
N TYR A 291 -48.06 67.28 20.07
CA TYR A 291 -48.63 66.56 18.93
C TYR A 291 -50.15 66.55 19.06
N TYR A 292 -50.82 66.91 17.98
CA TYR A 292 -52.27 66.93 17.87
C TYR A 292 -52.72 65.90 16.84
N GLY A 293 -53.48 64.91 17.30
CA GLY A 293 -54.12 63.89 16.46
C GLY A 293 -55.62 64.13 16.31
N GLY A 294 -56.15 63.94 15.10
CA GLY A 294 -57.59 63.99 14.84
C GLY A 294 -57.96 64.00 13.34
N GLU A 295 -59.27 64.04 13.06
CA GLU A 295 -59.83 64.05 11.69
C GLU A 295 -59.58 65.38 10.97
N LEU A 296 -58.97 65.36 9.78
CA LEU A 296 -58.76 66.54 8.94
C LEU A 296 -60.07 67.11 8.37
N GLN A 297 -60.29 68.42 8.57
CA GLN A 297 -61.49 69.15 8.09
C GLN A 297 -61.73 69.05 6.57
N SER A 298 -60.69 68.77 5.79
CA SER A 298 -60.71 68.79 4.32
C SER A 298 -60.75 67.40 3.67
N ALA A 299 -60.62 66.31 4.43
CA ALA A 299 -60.24 65.01 3.87
C ALA A 299 -60.77 63.75 4.58
N SER A 300 -61.53 63.86 5.69
CA SER A 300 -62.05 62.72 6.48
C SER A 300 -61.05 61.57 6.65
N SER A 301 -59.89 61.96 7.18
CA SER A 301 -58.72 61.13 7.40
C SER A 301 -57.97 61.66 8.60
N VAL A 302 -57.38 60.76 9.40
CA VAL A 302 -56.50 61.14 10.50
C VAL A 302 -55.30 61.95 10.01
N SER A 303 -54.97 63.01 10.74
CA SER A 303 -53.61 63.58 10.75
C SER A 303 -53.05 63.63 12.16
N ILE A 304 -51.72 63.60 12.24
CA ILE A 304 -50.98 63.96 13.45
C ILE A 304 -50.04 65.10 13.08
N THR A 305 -50.13 66.22 13.80
CA THR A 305 -49.37 67.45 13.52
C THR A 305 -48.52 67.83 14.72
N ALA A 306 -47.22 68.05 14.49
CA ALA A 306 -46.24 68.43 15.50
C ALA A 306 -46.07 69.95 15.55
N TYR A 307 -46.09 70.53 16.75
CA TYR A 307 -45.90 71.96 17.00
C TYR A 307 -44.75 72.20 17.98
N ASP A 308 -44.07 73.35 17.85
CA ASP A 308 -43.03 73.76 18.81
C ASP A 308 -43.65 74.34 20.08
N THR A 309 -43.21 73.90 21.26
CA THR A 309 -43.80 74.33 22.55
C THR A 309 -43.23 75.66 23.06
N THR A 310 -42.48 76.39 22.24
CA THR A 310 -41.92 77.72 22.53
C THR A 310 -42.44 78.77 21.55
N THR A 311 -42.63 78.40 20.28
CA THR A 311 -43.14 79.32 19.23
C THR A 311 -44.58 79.06 18.81
N TYR A 312 -45.16 77.92 19.20
CA TYR A 312 -46.51 77.44 18.84
C TYR A 312 -46.75 77.29 17.32
N ALA A 313 -45.68 77.37 16.52
CA ALA A 313 -45.75 77.15 15.08
C ALA A 313 -45.81 75.65 14.75
N PRO A 314 -46.58 75.24 13.72
CA PRO A 314 -46.51 73.87 13.20
C PRO A 314 -45.13 73.62 12.61
N LYS A 315 -44.50 72.51 13.01
CA LYS A 315 -43.24 72.01 12.43
C LYS A 315 -43.52 71.16 11.18
N THR A 316 -44.46 70.23 11.29
CA THR A 316 -44.84 69.31 10.21
C THR A 316 -46.13 68.56 10.55
N SER A 317 -46.74 67.92 9.55
CA SER A 317 -47.95 67.10 9.68
C SER A 317 -47.78 65.81 8.88
N LEU A 318 -48.25 64.70 9.44
CA LEU A 318 -48.41 63.42 8.75
C LEU A 318 -49.90 63.12 8.62
N ALA A 319 -50.38 62.98 7.38
CA ALA A 319 -51.76 62.63 7.07
C ALA A 319 -51.84 61.15 6.63
N PHE A 320 -52.83 60.43 7.17
CA PHE A 320 -53.09 59.03 6.89
C PHE A 320 -54.16 58.94 5.80
N THR A 321 -53.78 58.57 4.58
CA THR A 321 -54.70 58.57 3.41
C THR A 321 -55.72 57.42 3.42
N ASP A 322 -55.83 56.68 4.50
CA ASP A 322 -56.77 55.59 4.68
C ASP A 322 -58.09 56.13 5.25
N THR A 323 -59.16 56.07 4.46
CA THR A 323 -60.49 56.56 4.83
C THR A 323 -61.19 55.69 5.89
N ASN A 324 -60.58 54.59 6.31
CA ASN A 324 -61.02 53.82 7.47
C ASN A 324 -60.40 54.34 8.78
N LEU A 325 -59.42 55.25 8.72
CA LEU A 325 -58.85 55.93 9.89
C LEU A 325 -59.52 57.30 10.04
N LEU A 326 -60.67 57.31 10.72
CA LEU A 326 -61.50 58.51 10.91
C LEU A 326 -61.01 59.43 12.04
N TYR A 327 -60.57 58.90 13.19
CA TYR A 327 -60.12 59.71 14.33
C TYR A 327 -59.06 59.02 15.20
N THR A 328 -58.49 59.75 16.17
CA THR A 328 -57.43 59.26 17.07
C THR A 328 -57.78 59.48 18.53
N THR A 329 -57.94 58.40 19.30
CA THR A 329 -57.94 58.45 20.76
C THR A 329 -56.60 57.99 21.32
N ASN A 330 -56.27 58.43 22.53
CA ASN A 330 -55.09 58.00 23.29
C ASN A 330 -53.74 58.12 22.55
N LEU A 331 -53.53 59.16 21.72
CA LEU A 331 -52.24 59.41 21.07
C LEU A 331 -51.08 59.36 22.08
N SER A 332 -50.09 58.52 21.81
CA SER A 332 -48.99 58.22 22.73
C SER A 332 -47.64 58.20 22.01
N ARG A 333 -46.61 58.71 22.69
CA ARG A 333 -45.22 58.77 22.22
C ARG A 333 -44.42 57.60 22.78
N TRP A 334 -43.56 56.99 21.96
CA TRP A 334 -42.68 55.91 22.39
C TRP A 334 -41.33 55.96 21.65
N GLY A 335 -40.26 55.49 22.30
CA GLY A 335 -38.91 55.55 21.74
C GLY A 335 -38.45 56.98 21.42
N LYS A 336 -37.77 57.17 20.28
CA LYS A 336 -37.27 58.47 19.81
C LYS A 336 -38.24 59.11 18.81
N ASP A 337 -38.75 58.31 17.89
CA ASP A 337 -39.52 58.69 16.70
C ASP A 337 -40.87 57.96 16.60
N GLY A 338 -41.22 57.16 17.60
CA GLY A 338 -42.41 56.32 17.62
C GLY A 338 -43.68 57.02 18.10
N PHE A 339 -44.79 56.64 17.48
CA PHE A 339 -46.14 57.12 17.76
C PHE A 339 -47.12 55.94 17.77
N ALA A 340 -48.17 56.06 18.56
CA ALA A 340 -49.27 55.11 18.60
C ALA A 340 -50.59 55.81 18.91
N PHE A 341 -51.69 55.32 18.36
CA PHE A 341 -53.04 55.76 18.72
C PHE A 341 -54.05 54.61 18.57
N ILE A 342 -55.23 54.79 19.16
CA ILE A 342 -56.40 53.93 18.93
C ILE A 342 -57.33 54.63 17.93
N ASP A 343 -57.85 53.86 16.96
CA ASP A 343 -58.77 54.35 15.92
C ASP A 343 -60.26 54.18 16.31
N HIS A 344 -61.16 54.44 15.36
CA HIS A 344 -62.60 54.30 15.57
C HIS A 344 -63.12 52.84 15.68
N ASN A 345 -62.28 51.85 15.39
CA ASN A 345 -62.59 50.43 15.43
C ASN A 345 -62.04 49.74 16.69
N ALA A 346 -61.32 50.48 17.55
CA ALA A 346 -60.47 49.96 18.63
C ALA A 346 -59.26 49.15 18.13
N ASP A 347 -58.76 49.50 16.94
CA ASP A 347 -57.51 49.02 16.39
C ASP A 347 -56.35 49.90 16.88
N LEU A 348 -55.20 49.26 17.12
CA LEU A 348 -53.98 49.95 17.52
C LEU A 348 -53.12 50.24 16.29
N VAL A 349 -52.98 51.52 15.95
CA VAL A 349 -52.10 51.98 14.88
C VAL A 349 -50.73 52.32 15.47
N LEU A 350 -49.69 51.68 14.95
CA LEU A 350 -48.29 51.89 15.32
C LEU A 350 -47.51 52.44 14.13
N PHE A 351 -46.75 53.51 14.32
CA PHE A 351 -45.84 54.03 13.30
C PHE A 351 -44.61 54.70 13.92
N ARG A 352 -43.56 54.87 13.12
CA ARG A 352 -42.44 55.77 13.43
C ARG A 352 -42.44 56.89 12.40
N SER A 353 -42.13 58.11 12.84
CA SER A 353 -41.83 59.19 11.90
C SER A 353 -40.72 60.10 12.44
N SER A 354 -39.57 60.06 11.75
CA SER A 354 -38.44 60.97 12.00
C SER A 354 -38.81 62.40 11.62
N VAL A 355 -39.71 62.56 10.64
CA VAL A 355 -40.32 63.83 10.25
C VAL A 355 -41.08 64.43 11.43
N LEU A 356 -42.07 63.72 12.00
CA LEU A 356 -42.86 64.24 13.13
C LEU A 356 -42.04 64.50 14.38
N ALA A 357 -41.07 63.64 14.72
CA ALA A 357 -40.17 63.87 15.86
C ALA A 357 -39.18 65.03 15.63
N GLY A 358 -39.00 65.48 14.39
CA GLY A 358 -37.99 66.48 14.02
C GLY A 358 -36.56 65.94 14.13
N THR A 359 -36.36 64.62 14.07
CA THR A 359 -35.05 63.96 14.22
C THR A 359 -34.76 63.05 13.03
N SER A 360 -34.60 63.62 11.83
CA SER A 360 -34.08 62.87 10.68
C SER A 360 -32.66 62.40 10.98
N LEU A 361 -32.49 61.08 11.13
CA LEU A 361 -31.20 60.44 11.34
C LEU A 361 -30.74 59.77 10.06
N LEU A 362 -29.46 59.92 9.74
CA LEU A 362 -28.81 59.20 8.67
C LEU A 362 -28.51 57.76 9.12
N ALA A 363 -28.61 56.80 8.20
CA ALA A 363 -28.08 55.46 8.44
C ALA A 363 -26.54 55.49 8.46
N PRO A 364 -25.87 54.88 9.47
CA PRO A 364 -24.43 54.69 9.44
C PRO A 364 -24.00 53.78 8.30
N ALA A 365 -22.96 54.17 7.57
CA ALA A 365 -22.35 53.37 6.51
C ALA A 365 -21.24 52.48 7.09
N ILE A 366 -21.62 51.44 7.83
CA ILE A 366 -20.66 50.57 8.52
C ILE A 366 -20.03 49.59 7.51
N THR A 367 -18.70 49.61 7.40
CA THR A 367 -17.91 48.60 6.71
C THR A 367 -17.26 47.67 7.72
N PHE A 368 -17.59 46.38 7.66
CA PHE A 368 -17.04 45.35 8.54
C PHE A 368 -16.74 44.08 7.75
N THR A 369 -15.48 43.66 7.77
CA THR A 369 -15.00 42.42 7.15
C THR A 369 -13.93 41.78 8.04
N VAL A 370 -13.82 40.46 7.99
CA VAL A 370 -12.82 39.68 8.72
C VAL A 370 -12.23 38.65 7.73
N PRO A 371 -10.90 38.50 7.63
CA PRO A 371 -10.29 37.48 6.78
C PRO A 371 -10.55 36.06 7.30
N ASP A 372 -10.47 35.06 6.42
CA ASP A 372 -10.38 33.65 6.82
C ASP A 372 -9.06 33.39 7.58
N HIS A 373 -9.10 32.46 8.53
CA HIS A 373 -8.05 32.21 9.52
C HIS A 373 -7.72 30.72 9.68
N ASN A 374 -6.63 30.42 10.39
CA ASN A 374 -6.20 29.07 10.75
C ASN A 374 -6.38 28.80 12.25
N TYR A 375 -6.70 27.55 12.60
CA TYR A 375 -6.77 27.16 14.00
C TYR A 375 -5.37 27.20 14.65
N GLY A 376 -5.25 27.92 15.76
CA GLY A 376 -3.97 28.20 16.42
C GLY A 376 -3.33 29.53 16.02
N ASP A 377 -3.96 30.32 15.14
CA ASP A 377 -3.59 31.72 14.94
C ASP A 377 -3.66 32.50 16.27
N ALA A 378 -2.75 33.48 16.41
CA ALA A 378 -2.75 34.37 17.57
C ALA A 378 -4.03 35.24 17.60
N ALA A 379 -4.50 35.58 18.81
CA ALA A 379 -5.65 36.45 18.98
C ALA A 379 -5.48 37.78 18.24
N PHE A 380 -6.48 38.15 17.43
CA PHE A 380 -6.41 39.27 16.50
C PHE A 380 -7.46 40.33 16.82
N ALA A 381 -7.16 41.60 16.52
CA ALA A 381 -8.10 42.70 16.69
C ALA A 381 -9.00 42.83 15.46
N VAL A 382 -10.32 42.93 15.66
CA VAL A 382 -11.26 43.34 14.63
C VAL A 382 -11.56 44.83 14.70
N ASN A 383 -11.86 45.44 13.57
CA ASN A 383 -12.21 46.86 13.49
C ASN A 383 -13.15 47.15 12.32
N ALA A 384 -14.41 47.49 12.62
CA ALA A 384 -15.32 48.09 11.66
C ALA A 384 -15.03 49.59 11.50
N THR A 385 -15.37 50.16 10.34
CA THR A 385 -15.30 51.61 10.08
C THR A 385 -16.67 52.16 9.72
N SER A 386 -16.94 53.42 10.06
CA SER A 386 -18.23 54.07 9.82
C SER A 386 -18.06 55.58 9.64
N ASN A 387 -19.09 56.24 9.11
CA ASN A 387 -19.24 57.69 9.04
C ASN A 387 -19.88 58.32 10.30
N SER A 388 -20.44 57.50 11.20
CA SER A 388 -20.87 57.91 12.53
C SER A 388 -19.73 57.79 13.54
N THR A 389 -19.69 58.71 14.52
CA THR A 389 -18.76 58.70 15.67
C THR A 389 -19.22 57.80 16.83
N GLY A 390 -20.39 57.18 16.72
CA GLY A 390 -20.94 56.30 17.76
C GLY A 390 -20.04 55.11 18.08
N THR A 391 -20.06 54.67 19.35
CA THR A 391 -19.24 53.56 19.83
C THR A 391 -19.64 52.25 19.12
N ILE A 392 -18.65 51.55 18.55
CA ILE A 392 -18.85 50.22 17.98
C ILE A 392 -18.52 49.17 19.04
N THR A 393 -19.46 48.26 19.29
CA THR A 393 -19.24 47.05 20.10
C THR A 393 -19.29 45.81 19.20
N TYR A 394 -18.62 44.73 19.63
CA TYR A 394 -18.50 43.50 18.85
C TYR A 394 -19.04 42.31 19.65
N SER A 395 -19.79 41.42 18.99
CA SER A 395 -20.29 40.16 19.55
C SER A 395 -19.94 38.97 18.65
N VAL A 396 -19.96 37.76 19.22
CA VAL A 396 -19.95 36.52 18.44
C VAL A 396 -21.41 36.10 18.25
N LEU A 397 -21.90 36.16 17.02
CA LEU A 397 -23.26 35.75 16.67
C LEU A 397 -23.33 34.22 16.49
N SER A 398 -22.29 33.60 15.92
CA SER A 398 -22.16 32.14 15.82
C SER A 398 -20.70 31.70 15.59
N GLY A 399 -20.42 30.41 15.82
CA GLY A 399 -19.12 29.78 15.59
C GLY A 399 -18.22 29.65 16.83
N GLN A 400 -17.05 29.02 16.65
CA GLN A 400 -16.13 28.70 17.74
C GLN A 400 -15.05 29.78 17.93
N ALA A 401 -15.48 30.93 18.46
CA ALA A 401 -14.59 32.01 18.88
C ALA A 401 -15.07 32.65 20.20
N THR A 402 -14.18 33.38 20.87
CA THR A 402 -14.50 34.26 22.01
C THR A 402 -13.98 35.67 21.71
N LEU A 403 -14.57 36.67 22.39
CA LEU A 403 -14.31 38.09 22.11
C LEU A 403 -14.13 38.85 23.42
N SER A 404 -13.12 39.72 23.48
CA SER A 404 -12.88 40.63 24.61
C SER A 404 -12.54 42.03 24.09
N GLY A 405 -13.46 42.98 24.30
CA GLY A 405 -13.39 44.30 23.66
C GLY A 405 -13.57 44.19 22.14
N ASN A 406 -12.45 44.25 21.41
CA ASN A 406 -12.38 43.96 19.97
C ASN A 406 -11.35 42.86 19.62
N ALA A 407 -10.77 42.18 20.61
CA ALA A 407 -9.84 41.07 20.40
C ALA A 407 -10.62 39.76 20.26
N VAL A 408 -10.49 39.09 19.11
CA VAL A 408 -11.05 37.77 18.81
C VAL A 408 -10.02 36.70 19.15
N THR A 409 -10.45 35.67 19.87
CA THR A 409 -9.66 34.46 20.13
C THR A 409 -10.39 33.26 19.54
N ILE A 410 -9.77 32.58 18.58
CA ILE A 410 -10.31 31.35 17.98
C ILE A 410 -10.27 30.22 19.01
N THR A 411 -11.38 29.50 19.17
CA THR A 411 -11.48 28.34 20.09
C THR A 411 -11.74 27.01 19.36
N GLY A 412 -12.11 27.04 18.08
CA GLY A 412 -12.23 25.86 17.24
C GLY A 412 -12.48 26.18 15.77
N ILE A 413 -12.54 25.14 14.93
CA ILE A 413 -12.73 25.26 13.48
C ILE A 413 -14.19 25.51 13.07
N GLY A 414 -14.39 25.94 11.82
CA GLY A 414 -15.70 26.17 11.20
C GLY A 414 -15.94 27.64 10.84
N ALA A 415 -17.12 27.94 10.32
CA ALA A 415 -17.53 29.32 10.08
C ALA A 415 -17.80 30.04 11.42
N VAL A 416 -17.32 31.28 11.52
CA VAL A 416 -17.55 32.19 12.65
C VAL A 416 -18.18 33.46 12.09
N THR A 417 -19.33 33.86 12.66
CA THR A 417 -20.00 35.12 12.33
C THR A 417 -19.88 36.06 13.52
N LEU A 418 -19.26 37.21 13.29
CA LEU A 418 -19.20 38.31 14.24
C LEU A 418 -20.19 39.39 13.83
N GLN A 419 -20.72 40.11 14.81
CA GLN A 419 -21.63 41.23 14.63
C GLN A 419 -20.96 42.49 15.20
N ALA A 420 -20.96 43.57 14.44
CA ALA A 420 -20.55 44.89 14.88
C ALA A 420 -21.79 45.77 15.01
N ILE A 421 -22.06 46.27 16.22
CA ILE A 421 -23.20 47.15 16.52
C ILE A 421 -22.66 48.54 16.82
N GLN A 422 -23.10 49.54 16.07
CA GLN A 422 -22.76 50.94 16.31
C GLN A 422 -23.93 51.68 16.98
N SER A 423 -23.71 52.18 18.19
CA SER A 423 -24.69 52.99 18.91
C SER A 423 -25.06 54.26 18.13
N ALA A 424 -26.33 54.68 18.19
CA ALA A 424 -26.75 55.98 17.67
C ALA A 424 -25.92 57.14 18.26
N ASP A 425 -25.45 58.06 17.42
CA ASP A 425 -24.68 59.23 17.83
C ASP A 425 -24.85 60.41 16.86
N GLY A 426 -24.88 61.63 17.39
CA GLY A 426 -25.13 62.86 16.63
C GLY A 426 -26.36 62.77 15.73
N ASN A 427 -26.12 62.90 14.42
CA ASN A 427 -27.15 62.83 13.37
C ASN A 427 -27.34 61.42 12.79
N TYR A 428 -26.77 60.38 13.40
CA TYR A 428 -26.84 59.01 12.90
C TYR A 428 -27.70 58.10 13.79
N ALA A 429 -28.38 57.15 13.15
CA ALA A 429 -29.13 56.09 13.81
C ALA A 429 -28.20 55.03 14.41
N GLU A 430 -28.78 54.12 15.20
CA GLU A 430 -28.13 52.85 15.53
C GLU A 430 -28.17 51.93 14.31
N ALA A 431 -27.11 51.18 14.06
CA ALA A 431 -27.08 50.17 13.00
C ALA A 431 -26.11 49.04 13.33
N GLU A 432 -26.31 47.91 12.68
CA GLU A 432 -25.51 46.71 12.82
C GLU A 432 -25.04 46.17 11.46
N VAL A 433 -23.94 45.43 11.46
CA VAL A 433 -23.46 44.67 10.31
C VAL A 433 -22.76 43.39 10.80
N SER A 434 -22.94 42.29 10.08
CA SER A 434 -22.28 41.02 10.38
C SER A 434 -21.17 40.72 9.37
N ALA A 435 -20.07 40.14 9.85
CA ALA A 435 -18.99 39.61 9.04
C ALA A 435 -18.76 38.13 9.38
N THR A 436 -18.76 37.28 8.35
CA THR A 436 -18.49 35.84 8.49
C THR A 436 -17.13 35.51 7.90
N PHE A 437 -16.34 34.72 8.62
CA PHE A 437 -15.06 34.18 8.17
C PHE A 437 -14.94 32.70 8.55
N ASN A 438 -14.09 31.95 7.85
CA ASN A 438 -13.83 30.54 8.11
C ASN A 438 -12.56 30.36 8.94
N VAL A 439 -12.65 29.56 10.00
CA VAL A 439 -11.48 28.99 10.69
C VAL A 439 -11.19 27.61 10.10
N THR A 440 -10.07 27.49 9.41
CA THR A 440 -9.61 26.24 8.79
C THR A 440 -8.74 25.41 9.76
N PRO A 441 -8.85 24.07 9.73
CA PRO A 441 -8.02 23.20 10.57
C PRO A 441 -6.55 23.25 10.15
N THR A 442 -5.66 23.18 11.13
CA THR A 442 -4.20 23.24 10.89
C THR A 442 -3.62 21.83 10.79
N PRO A 443 -2.68 21.55 9.87
CA PRO A 443 -2.05 20.23 9.76
C PRO A 443 -1.21 19.88 11.00
N PRO A 444 -1.41 18.71 11.63
CA PRO A 444 -0.58 18.26 12.74
C PRO A 444 0.79 17.79 12.26
N VAL A 445 1.80 17.87 13.14
CA VAL A 445 3.19 17.50 12.82
C VAL A 445 3.37 15.99 12.90
N LEU A 446 2.92 15.28 11.87
CA LEU A 446 3.08 13.83 11.73
C LEU A 446 4.50 13.46 11.29
N THR A 447 5.21 12.71 12.14
CA THR A 447 6.56 12.20 11.90
C THR A 447 6.55 10.68 11.83
N PHE A 448 7.12 10.13 10.76
CA PHE A 448 7.19 8.67 10.54
C PHE A 448 8.43 8.32 9.72
N THR A 449 9.24 7.39 10.23
CA THR A 449 10.43 6.85 9.56
C THR A 449 10.55 5.35 9.85
N VAL A 450 11.19 4.62 8.93
CA VAL A 450 11.47 3.18 9.06
C VAL A 450 12.92 2.95 8.64
N ALA A 451 13.64 2.09 9.36
CA ALA A 451 15.03 1.75 9.06
C ALA A 451 15.14 0.77 7.88
N ASN A 452 16.33 0.69 7.27
CA ASN A 452 16.62 -0.37 6.31
C ASN A 452 16.76 -1.72 7.02
N HIS A 453 16.30 -2.79 6.37
CA HIS A 453 16.20 -4.14 6.92
C HIS A 453 16.81 -5.18 5.99
N THR A 454 16.92 -6.43 6.45
CA THR A 454 17.32 -7.59 5.63
C THR A 454 16.16 -8.59 5.52
N TYR A 455 16.10 -9.33 4.41
CA TYR A 455 15.10 -10.37 4.26
C TYR A 455 15.22 -11.45 5.35
N GLY A 456 14.10 -11.81 5.97
CA GLY A 456 14.07 -12.72 7.12
C GLY A 456 14.51 -12.09 8.45
N ASP A 457 14.50 -10.76 8.56
CA ASP A 457 14.35 -10.06 9.83
C ASP A 457 12.97 -10.34 10.46
N ALA A 458 12.85 -10.17 11.78
CA ALA A 458 11.58 -10.32 12.49
C ALA A 458 10.58 -9.19 12.15
N ALA A 459 9.28 -9.46 12.35
CA ALA A 459 8.23 -8.47 12.10
C ALA A 459 8.41 -7.21 12.97
N LEU A 460 8.25 -6.04 12.35
CA LEU A 460 8.54 -4.73 12.93
C LEU A 460 7.26 -4.09 13.49
N MET A 461 7.32 -3.61 14.74
CA MET A 461 6.29 -2.71 15.28
C MET A 461 6.49 -1.30 14.73
N LEU A 462 5.56 -0.83 13.91
CA LEU A 462 5.57 0.54 13.37
C LEU A 462 5.12 1.55 14.44
N SER A 463 5.85 2.66 14.50
CA SER A 463 5.49 3.83 15.31
C SER A 463 5.74 5.12 14.53
N ALA A 464 4.72 5.98 14.57
CA ALA A 464 4.75 7.36 14.14
C ALA A 464 4.35 8.24 15.33
N SER A 465 4.80 9.50 15.34
CA SER A 465 4.42 10.49 16.37
C SER A 465 3.73 11.67 15.71
N SER A 466 2.67 12.20 16.33
CA SER A 466 1.91 13.34 15.83
C SER A 466 1.52 14.26 16.99
N THR A 467 1.26 15.53 16.68
CA THR A 467 0.66 16.49 17.63
C THR A 467 -0.85 16.27 17.79
N SER A 468 -1.52 15.62 16.84
CA SER A 468 -2.95 15.30 16.93
C SER A 468 -3.19 14.00 17.71
N PRO A 469 -4.22 13.92 18.58
CA PRO A 469 -4.56 12.71 19.34
C PRO A 469 -5.25 11.61 18.53
N ALA A 470 -5.52 11.82 17.23
CA ALA A 470 -6.19 10.84 16.38
C ALA A 470 -5.36 9.56 16.19
N ALA A 471 -6.03 8.40 16.10
CA ALA A 471 -5.35 7.12 15.86
C ALA A 471 -4.67 7.09 14.48
N ILE A 472 -3.41 6.66 14.44
CA ILE A 472 -2.62 6.53 13.20
C ILE A 472 -2.79 5.11 12.63
N ALA A 473 -3.21 5.02 11.37
CA ALA A 473 -3.23 3.79 10.59
C ALA A 473 -1.98 3.66 9.72
N TYR A 474 -1.57 2.44 9.40
CA TYR A 474 -0.42 2.16 8.52
C TYR A 474 -0.83 1.33 7.31
N THR A 475 -0.38 1.71 6.13
CA THR A 475 -0.65 0.99 4.87
C THR A 475 0.63 0.79 4.07
N VAL A 476 0.76 -0.37 3.41
CA VAL A 476 1.82 -0.58 2.42
C VAL A 476 1.40 0.11 1.12
N VAL A 477 2.19 1.08 0.68
CA VAL A 477 1.98 1.81 -0.59
C VAL A 477 2.61 1.04 -1.74
N SER A 478 3.81 0.48 -1.52
CA SER A 478 4.52 -0.33 -2.51
C SER A 478 5.57 -1.23 -1.85
N GLY A 479 6.02 -2.26 -2.59
CA GLY A 479 7.08 -3.18 -2.17
C GLY A 479 6.59 -4.47 -1.50
N PRO A 480 7.48 -5.46 -1.31
CA PRO A 480 7.12 -6.80 -0.84
C PRO A 480 7.00 -6.88 0.69
N ALA A 481 6.00 -6.19 1.24
CA ALA A 481 5.65 -6.22 2.66
C ALA A 481 4.14 -6.35 2.87
N SER A 482 3.72 -6.67 4.10
CA SER A 482 2.33 -6.63 4.54
C SER A 482 2.23 -6.04 5.94
N ILE A 483 1.06 -5.50 6.30
CA ILE A 483 0.81 -4.90 7.62
C ILE A 483 -0.46 -5.51 8.21
N SER A 484 -0.44 -5.77 9.52
CA SER A 484 -1.61 -6.12 10.32
C SER A 484 -1.61 -5.28 11.60
N GLY A 485 -2.62 -4.42 11.76
CA GLY A 485 -2.60 -3.37 12.79
C GLY A 485 -1.45 -2.38 12.55
N ASN A 486 -0.47 -2.38 13.45
CA ASN A 486 0.80 -1.66 13.29
C ASN A 486 2.02 -2.59 13.15
N THR A 487 1.82 -3.91 13.00
CA THR A 487 2.91 -4.87 12.77
C THR A 487 3.17 -5.03 11.28
N LEU A 488 4.39 -4.74 10.84
CA LEU A 488 4.86 -4.95 9.47
C LEU A 488 5.63 -6.28 9.33
N SER A 489 5.26 -7.07 8.33
CA SER A 489 5.97 -8.29 7.93
C SER A 489 6.68 -8.08 6.59
N ILE A 490 7.94 -8.53 6.51
CA ILE A 490 8.77 -8.47 5.30
C ILE A 490 8.56 -9.77 4.51
N ASN A 491 8.02 -9.66 3.30
CA ASN A 491 7.65 -10.80 2.45
C ASN A 491 8.65 -11.04 1.30
N GLY A 492 9.53 -10.08 1.01
CA GLY A 492 10.62 -10.22 0.04
C GLY A 492 11.67 -9.11 0.15
N ALA A 493 12.71 -9.17 -0.68
CA ALA A 493 13.72 -8.12 -0.80
C ALA A 493 13.30 -7.05 -1.84
N GLY A 494 13.69 -5.79 -1.62
CA GLY A 494 13.33 -4.66 -2.48
C GLY A 494 13.09 -3.37 -1.71
N VAL A 495 12.74 -2.29 -2.42
CA VAL A 495 12.26 -1.05 -1.80
C VAL A 495 10.84 -1.28 -1.28
N VAL A 496 10.56 -0.84 -0.05
CA VAL A 496 9.24 -0.83 0.56
C VAL A 496 8.85 0.60 0.92
N GLN A 497 7.60 0.96 0.65
CA GLN A 497 7.01 2.24 1.03
C GLN A 497 5.79 1.99 1.92
N VAL A 498 5.77 2.65 3.08
CA VAL A 498 4.68 2.58 4.04
C VAL A 498 4.19 3.99 4.30
N GLN A 499 2.87 4.19 4.29
CA GLN A 499 2.25 5.43 4.70
C GLN A 499 1.72 5.28 6.13
N ALA A 500 2.12 6.19 7.01
CA ALA A 500 1.35 6.52 8.20
C ALA A 500 0.27 7.52 7.78
N SER A 501 -0.99 7.24 8.15
CA SER A 501 -2.15 8.05 7.81
C SER A 501 -2.96 8.34 9.07
N GLN A 502 -3.26 9.62 9.29
CA GLN A 502 -3.99 10.11 10.45
C GLN A 502 -5.21 10.93 9.96
N PRO A 503 -6.44 10.56 10.34
CA PRO A 503 -7.64 11.31 9.96
C PRO A 503 -7.71 12.64 10.72
N ALA A 504 -8.44 13.60 10.16
CA ALA A 504 -8.75 14.86 10.84
C ALA A 504 -9.51 14.60 12.16
N SER A 505 -9.23 15.39 13.20
CA SER A 505 -9.86 15.21 14.51
C SER A 505 -9.84 16.50 15.32
N GLY A 506 -10.98 16.85 15.92
CA GLY A 506 -11.14 18.13 16.62
C GLY A 506 -10.85 19.29 15.68
N ASN A 507 -9.73 19.98 15.92
CA ASN A 507 -9.28 21.12 15.14
C ASN A 507 -8.04 20.83 14.25
N ASP A 508 -7.51 19.60 14.30
CA ASP A 508 -6.40 19.14 13.46
C ASP A 508 -6.90 18.67 12.09
N ALA A 509 -6.18 19.03 11.02
CA ALA A 509 -6.44 18.50 9.69
C ALA A 509 -5.93 17.05 9.54
N ALA A 510 -6.36 16.35 8.50
CA ALA A 510 -5.82 15.02 8.19
C ALA A 510 -4.36 15.14 7.72
N ALA A 511 -3.51 14.21 8.15
CA ALA A 511 -2.09 14.18 7.81
C ALA A 511 -1.67 12.79 7.31
N THR A 512 -0.75 12.75 6.36
CA THR A 512 -0.10 11.49 5.94
C THR A 512 1.40 11.71 5.76
N GLN A 513 2.20 10.73 6.17
CA GLN A 513 3.65 10.73 5.97
C GLN A 513 4.08 9.36 5.46
N THR A 514 4.81 9.34 4.36
CA THR A 514 5.37 8.11 3.78
C THR A 514 6.81 7.92 4.24
N ALA A 515 7.12 6.73 4.77
CA ALA A 515 8.47 6.24 4.96
C ALA A 515 8.85 5.32 3.80
N THR A 516 10.05 5.48 3.26
CA THR A 516 10.63 4.58 2.25
C THR A 516 11.89 3.94 2.84
N PHE A 517 12.00 2.62 2.77
CA PHE A 517 13.17 1.88 3.25
C PHE A 517 13.54 0.74 2.30
N GLN A 518 14.81 0.31 2.35
CA GLN A 518 15.32 -0.82 1.60
C GLN A 518 15.27 -2.09 2.46
N VAL A 519 14.74 -3.17 1.89
CA VAL A 519 14.98 -4.54 2.36
C VAL A 519 16.09 -5.13 1.49
N SER A 520 17.24 -5.41 2.09
CA SER A 520 18.37 -6.10 1.46
C SER A 520 18.11 -7.60 1.34
N THR A 521 18.70 -8.23 0.33
CA THR A 521 18.65 -9.69 0.14
C THR A 521 19.43 -10.44 1.24
N ALA A 522 18.91 -11.58 1.69
CA ALA A 522 19.55 -12.39 2.72
C ALA A 522 20.76 -13.17 2.16
N PRO A 523 21.86 -13.34 2.90
CA PRO A 523 22.97 -14.19 2.47
C PRO A 523 22.57 -15.67 2.52
N LEU A 524 22.85 -16.40 1.44
CA LEU A 524 22.56 -17.83 1.30
C LEU A 524 23.82 -18.53 0.76
N THR A 525 24.31 -19.56 1.44
CA THR A 525 25.43 -20.38 0.93
C THR A 525 24.91 -21.61 0.21
N LEU A 526 25.52 -21.93 -0.94
CA LEU A 526 25.11 -23.03 -1.80
C LEU A 526 26.35 -23.73 -2.36
N SER A 527 26.65 -24.94 -1.89
CA SER A 527 27.84 -25.70 -2.29
C SER A 527 27.45 -26.94 -3.07
N ALA A 528 28.03 -27.15 -4.25
CA ALA A 528 27.93 -28.44 -4.94
C ALA A 528 28.92 -29.46 -4.34
N ASN A 529 28.54 -30.73 -4.30
CA ASN A 529 29.41 -31.83 -3.93
C ASN A 529 30.32 -32.23 -5.10
N ASN A 530 31.52 -32.72 -4.79
CA ASN A 530 32.40 -33.31 -5.80
C ASN A 530 31.88 -34.70 -6.22
N ALA A 531 32.07 -35.03 -7.49
CA ALA A 531 31.67 -36.30 -8.10
C ALA A 531 32.76 -36.82 -9.05
N SER A 532 32.71 -38.11 -9.35
CA SER A 532 33.62 -38.73 -10.32
C SER A 532 32.88 -39.71 -11.23
N ARG A 533 33.27 -39.79 -12.49
CA ARG A 533 32.80 -40.80 -13.44
C ARG A 533 33.95 -41.31 -14.30
N ILE A 534 33.73 -42.46 -14.94
CA ILE A 534 34.66 -43.02 -15.92
C ILE A 534 34.33 -42.45 -17.31
N TYR A 535 35.33 -42.26 -18.17
CA TYR A 535 35.12 -41.84 -19.55
C TYR A 535 34.10 -42.75 -20.26
N GLY A 536 33.22 -42.16 -21.05
CA GLY A 536 32.19 -42.88 -21.78
C GLY A 536 30.99 -43.37 -20.96
N THR A 537 30.95 -43.17 -19.63
CA THR A 537 29.73 -43.38 -18.81
C THR A 537 28.92 -42.08 -18.71
N PRO A 538 27.58 -42.15 -18.51
CA PRO A 538 26.78 -40.96 -18.18
C PRO A 538 27.30 -40.22 -16.93
N ASN A 539 26.86 -38.96 -16.77
CA ASN A 539 27.07 -38.22 -15.53
C ASN A 539 26.24 -38.86 -14.40
N PRO A 540 26.77 -38.91 -13.16
CA PRO A 540 25.96 -39.21 -11.98
C PRO A 540 25.00 -38.05 -11.68
N THR A 541 23.96 -38.30 -10.88
CA THR A 541 23.14 -37.23 -10.29
C THR A 541 24.02 -36.37 -9.38
N PHE A 542 24.16 -35.09 -9.72
CA PHE A 542 24.88 -34.13 -8.87
C PHE A 542 24.01 -33.70 -7.68
N SER A 543 24.67 -33.36 -6.57
CA SER A 543 24.04 -32.95 -5.31
C SER A 543 24.85 -31.83 -4.67
N GLY A 544 24.34 -31.26 -3.58
CA GLY A 544 25.01 -30.22 -2.82
C GLY A 544 24.39 -30.01 -1.45
N VAL A 545 24.65 -28.84 -0.87
CA VAL A 545 24.07 -28.38 0.40
C VAL A 545 23.76 -26.89 0.29
N ILE A 546 22.54 -26.54 0.68
CA ILE A 546 22.03 -25.17 0.84
C ILE A 546 21.94 -24.81 2.34
N VAL A 547 22.40 -23.63 2.73
CA VAL A 547 22.32 -23.13 4.12
C VAL A 547 21.99 -21.64 4.12
N GLY A 548 21.13 -21.21 5.06
CA GLY A 548 20.76 -19.79 5.25
C GLY A 548 19.36 -19.41 4.77
N THR A 549 18.53 -20.38 4.37
CA THR A 549 17.12 -20.12 4.06
C THR A 549 16.39 -19.48 5.24
N LYS A 550 15.50 -18.54 4.93
CA LYS A 550 14.64 -17.79 5.85
C LYS A 550 13.20 -18.25 5.67
N ASN A 551 12.34 -17.95 6.64
CA ASN A 551 10.87 -18.08 6.54
C ASN A 551 10.32 -19.46 6.14
N ASN A 552 11.15 -20.51 6.21
CA ASN A 552 10.91 -21.84 5.65
C ASN A 552 10.71 -21.85 4.11
N ASP A 553 11.38 -20.94 3.39
CA ASP A 553 11.37 -20.87 1.93
C ASP A 553 11.83 -22.17 1.28
N THR A 554 11.01 -22.70 0.38
CA THR A 554 11.37 -23.80 -0.51
C THR A 554 12.01 -23.25 -1.79
N LEU A 555 13.29 -23.55 -2.00
CA LEU A 555 14.05 -23.20 -3.20
C LEU A 555 14.35 -24.46 -4.02
N SER A 556 14.36 -24.33 -5.35
CA SER A 556 14.69 -25.42 -6.27
C SER A 556 16.18 -25.33 -6.64
N GLU A 557 16.99 -26.19 -6.02
CA GLU A 557 18.42 -26.33 -6.29
C GLU A 557 18.68 -27.06 -7.61
N ASN A 558 19.64 -26.58 -8.40
CA ASN A 558 20.04 -27.20 -9.67
C ASN A 558 21.57 -27.18 -9.82
N PHE A 559 22.15 -28.37 -10.02
CA PHE A 559 23.59 -28.63 -10.06
C PHE A 559 24.01 -29.08 -11.46
N THR A 560 24.73 -28.24 -12.19
CA THR A 560 25.01 -28.45 -13.63
C THR A 560 26.51 -28.50 -13.92
N THR A 561 26.90 -29.17 -15.01
CA THR A 561 28.29 -29.20 -15.48
C THR A 561 28.33 -29.20 -17.00
N ALA A 562 29.43 -28.69 -17.57
CA ALA A 562 29.71 -28.76 -19.01
C ALA A 562 30.18 -30.17 -19.46
N ALA A 563 30.44 -31.09 -18.53
CA ALA A 563 30.76 -32.47 -18.88
C ALA A 563 29.54 -33.20 -19.48
N THR A 564 29.76 -33.85 -20.62
CA THR A 564 28.85 -34.81 -21.27
C THR A 564 29.42 -36.22 -21.16
N GLN A 565 28.64 -37.27 -21.49
CA GLN A 565 29.13 -38.66 -21.47
C GLN A 565 30.47 -38.86 -22.21
N ASN A 566 30.65 -38.18 -23.34
CA ASN A 566 31.83 -38.28 -24.20
C ASN A 566 32.89 -37.19 -23.93
N SER A 567 32.69 -36.32 -22.93
CA SER A 567 33.71 -35.35 -22.52
C SER A 567 34.98 -36.07 -22.06
N PRO A 568 36.18 -35.66 -22.52
CA PRO A 568 37.45 -36.30 -22.19
C PRO A 568 37.79 -36.38 -20.69
N VAL A 569 38.86 -37.11 -20.40
CA VAL A 569 39.49 -37.18 -19.06
C VAL A 569 40.04 -35.81 -18.67
N ALA A 570 39.32 -35.14 -17.76
CA ALA A 570 39.62 -33.84 -17.20
C ALA A 570 38.78 -33.60 -15.94
N VAL A 571 39.02 -32.48 -15.26
CA VAL A 571 38.18 -31.99 -14.16
C VAL A 571 37.27 -30.88 -14.68
N TYR A 572 35.96 -31.05 -14.51
CA TYR A 572 34.94 -30.08 -14.93
C TYR A 572 34.26 -29.46 -13.70
N SER A 573 33.94 -28.17 -13.74
CA SER A 573 33.17 -27.54 -12.66
C SER A 573 31.73 -28.06 -12.61
N ILE A 574 31.23 -28.28 -11.40
CA ILE A 574 29.80 -28.42 -11.10
C ILE A 574 29.35 -27.07 -10.53
N VAL A 575 28.56 -26.33 -11.31
CA VAL A 575 28.04 -25.01 -10.95
C VAL A 575 26.66 -25.19 -10.30
N PRO A 576 26.49 -24.81 -9.03
CA PRO A 576 25.20 -24.83 -8.37
C PRO A 576 24.40 -23.57 -8.69
N SER A 577 23.08 -23.67 -8.60
CA SER A 577 22.13 -22.58 -8.86
C SER A 577 20.82 -22.82 -8.09
N ILE A 578 20.04 -21.76 -7.85
CA ILE A 578 18.68 -21.87 -7.29
C ILE A 578 17.65 -21.20 -8.21
N SER A 579 16.41 -21.67 -8.11
CA SER A 579 15.24 -21.08 -8.76
C SER A 579 14.00 -21.21 -7.88
N GLY A 580 12.91 -20.52 -8.26
CA GLY A 580 11.67 -20.45 -7.49
C GLY A 580 11.32 -19.03 -7.06
N ALA A 581 10.09 -18.82 -6.56
CA ALA A 581 9.56 -17.48 -6.28
C ALA A 581 10.38 -16.70 -5.24
N ALA A 582 10.91 -17.37 -4.21
CA ALA A 582 11.73 -16.75 -3.19
C ALA A 582 13.19 -16.51 -3.59
N ALA A 583 13.66 -17.01 -4.74
CA ALA A 583 15.09 -16.95 -5.10
C ALA A 583 15.63 -15.52 -5.22
N GLY A 584 14.79 -14.56 -5.63
CA GLY A 584 15.14 -13.13 -5.68
C GLY A 584 15.35 -12.47 -4.31
N ASN A 585 15.00 -13.13 -3.21
CA ASN A 585 15.18 -12.62 -1.85
C ASN A 585 16.61 -12.86 -1.31
N TYR A 586 17.47 -13.57 -2.04
CA TYR A 586 18.77 -14.03 -1.54
C TYR A 586 19.97 -13.57 -2.39
N THR A 587 21.07 -13.25 -1.72
CA THR A 587 22.40 -13.16 -2.33
C THR A 587 23.07 -14.52 -2.22
N VAL A 588 23.21 -15.21 -3.34
CA VAL A 588 23.76 -16.57 -3.40
C VAL A 588 25.29 -16.53 -3.39
N ILE A 589 25.88 -17.09 -2.33
CA ILE A 589 27.31 -17.35 -2.19
C ILE A 589 27.56 -18.79 -2.65
N ALA A 590 27.84 -18.95 -3.94
CA ALA A 590 27.99 -20.24 -4.59
C ALA A 590 29.42 -20.80 -4.47
N THR A 591 29.54 -22.07 -4.07
CA THR A 591 30.79 -22.84 -4.11
C THR A 591 30.67 -23.96 -5.14
N ASN A 592 31.45 -23.86 -6.21
CA ASN A 592 31.49 -24.88 -7.26
C ASN A 592 32.15 -26.17 -6.76
N GLY A 593 31.55 -27.31 -7.11
CA GLY A 593 32.14 -28.64 -6.96
C GLY A 593 32.91 -29.04 -8.22
N THR A 594 33.46 -30.25 -8.23
CA THR A 594 34.17 -30.81 -9.39
C THR A 594 33.60 -32.17 -9.83
N CYS A 595 33.37 -32.33 -11.12
CA CYS A 595 33.14 -33.61 -11.78
C CYS A 595 34.46 -34.07 -12.41
N THR A 596 35.12 -35.05 -11.80
CA THR A 596 36.35 -35.64 -12.31
C THR A 596 36.05 -36.80 -13.24
N VAL A 597 36.48 -36.70 -14.51
CA VAL A 597 36.38 -37.78 -15.49
C VAL A 597 37.69 -38.56 -15.48
N THR A 598 37.66 -39.84 -15.11
CA THR A 598 38.82 -40.73 -15.11
C THR A 598 38.88 -41.60 -16.37
N GLN A 599 40.05 -42.16 -16.69
CA GLN A 599 40.22 -43.04 -17.84
C GLN A 599 39.34 -44.30 -17.74
N ALA A 600 38.79 -44.74 -18.87
CA ALA A 600 38.15 -46.04 -19.00
C ALA A 600 39.19 -47.14 -19.19
N ALA A 601 38.87 -48.37 -18.79
CA ALA A 601 39.78 -49.49 -19.02
C ALA A 601 39.80 -49.87 -20.50
N ALA A 602 40.99 -50.14 -21.03
CA ALA A 602 41.15 -50.81 -22.31
C ALA A 602 41.34 -52.32 -22.12
N GLY A 603 40.90 -53.11 -23.10
CA GLY A 603 41.28 -54.51 -23.26
C GLY A 603 42.07 -54.70 -24.55
N VAL A 604 43.03 -55.64 -24.59
CA VAL A 604 43.78 -55.99 -25.81
C VAL A 604 43.56 -57.47 -26.14
N SER A 605 43.16 -57.78 -27.37
CA SER A 605 42.99 -59.16 -27.86
C SER A 605 43.77 -59.40 -29.15
N LEU A 606 44.15 -60.67 -29.37
CA LEU A 606 44.96 -61.13 -30.50
C LEU A 606 44.30 -62.33 -31.19
N THR A 607 43.80 -62.11 -32.41
CA THR A 607 43.17 -63.15 -33.23
C THR A 607 44.09 -63.51 -34.40
N PRO A 608 44.66 -64.72 -34.45
CA PRO A 608 45.48 -65.14 -35.57
C PRO A 608 44.59 -65.58 -36.75
N SER A 609 45.06 -65.41 -37.99
CA SER A 609 44.38 -65.93 -39.18
C SER A 609 44.33 -67.46 -39.22
N SER A 610 45.32 -68.11 -38.61
CA SER A 610 45.41 -69.55 -38.40
C SER A 610 46.35 -69.84 -37.22
N THR A 611 46.10 -70.92 -36.47
CA THR A 611 46.96 -71.37 -35.36
C THR A 611 48.23 -72.08 -35.84
N SER A 612 48.33 -72.39 -37.13
CA SER A 612 49.56 -72.86 -37.78
C SER A 612 49.70 -72.31 -39.19
N VAL A 613 50.94 -72.27 -39.69
CA VAL A 613 51.28 -71.95 -41.08
C VAL A 613 52.41 -72.87 -41.58
N THR A 614 52.49 -73.07 -42.89
CA THR A 614 53.63 -73.76 -43.51
C THR A 614 54.81 -72.79 -43.74
N PRO A 615 56.06 -73.26 -43.79
CA PRO A 615 57.21 -72.43 -44.14
C PRO A 615 56.98 -71.60 -45.41
N GLY A 616 57.36 -70.32 -45.37
CA GLY A 616 57.21 -69.38 -46.48
C GLY A 616 55.84 -68.67 -46.55
N GLN A 617 54.81 -69.13 -45.84
CA GLN A 617 53.54 -68.42 -45.74
C GLN A 617 53.60 -67.33 -44.67
N SER A 618 52.95 -66.18 -44.91
CA SER A 618 52.79 -65.14 -43.90
C SER A 618 51.79 -65.56 -42.82
N ALA A 619 52.21 -65.57 -41.56
CA ALA A 619 51.29 -65.57 -40.44
C ALA A 619 50.70 -64.17 -40.26
N THR A 620 49.39 -64.06 -40.05
CA THR A 620 48.71 -62.79 -39.80
C THR A 620 48.06 -62.81 -38.42
N VAL A 621 48.27 -61.75 -37.63
CA VAL A 621 47.66 -61.55 -36.32
C VAL A 621 46.91 -60.23 -36.33
N THR A 622 45.60 -60.29 -36.12
CA THR A 622 44.75 -59.12 -35.91
C THR A 622 44.78 -58.73 -34.43
N ILE A 623 45.11 -57.48 -34.16
CA ILE A 623 45.15 -56.89 -32.83
C ILE A 623 43.94 -55.96 -32.69
N ALA A 624 43.16 -56.12 -31.63
CA ALA A 624 42.06 -55.22 -31.29
C ALA A 624 42.26 -54.66 -29.88
N VAL A 625 42.02 -53.36 -29.73
CA VAL A 625 42.02 -52.64 -28.45
C VAL A 625 40.61 -52.11 -28.21
N THR A 626 39.91 -52.70 -27.24
CA THR A 626 38.51 -52.40 -26.95
C THR A 626 38.36 -51.47 -25.75
N SER A 627 37.34 -50.62 -25.77
CA SER A 627 36.90 -49.82 -24.61
C SER A 627 36.03 -50.68 -23.69
N SER A 628 36.18 -50.52 -22.36
CA SER A 628 35.25 -51.09 -21.37
C SER A 628 33.95 -50.31 -21.20
N THR A 629 33.77 -49.19 -21.92
CA THR A 629 32.59 -48.31 -21.82
C THR A 629 32.06 -47.93 -23.21
N THR A 630 32.52 -46.81 -23.77
CA THR A 630 32.24 -46.34 -25.13
C THR A 630 33.48 -45.65 -25.71
N GLY A 631 33.41 -45.22 -26.97
CA GLY A 631 34.56 -44.63 -27.69
C GLY A 631 35.58 -45.67 -28.16
N THR A 632 36.60 -45.19 -28.85
CA THR A 632 37.56 -46.01 -29.59
C THR A 632 38.99 -45.66 -29.17
N PRO A 633 39.77 -46.61 -28.62
CA PRO A 633 41.19 -46.39 -28.28
C PRO A 633 42.05 -45.99 -29.48
N THR A 634 43.02 -45.09 -29.24
CA THR A 634 43.82 -44.43 -30.28
C THR A 634 45.33 -44.56 -30.03
N GLY A 635 46.16 -44.19 -31.02
CA GLY A 635 47.63 -44.26 -30.88
C GLY A 635 48.21 -45.56 -31.41
N VAL A 636 49.07 -46.22 -30.62
CA VAL A 636 49.89 -47.37 -31.07
C VAL A 636 49.83 -48.55 -30.09
N VAL A 637 50.11 -49.75 -30.60
CA VAL A 637 50.30 -50.98 -29.82
C VAL A 637 51.66 -51.59 -30.15
N THR A 638 52.40 -52.02 -29.13
CA THR A 638 53.63 -52.79 -29.30
C THR A 638 53.30 -54.28 -29.29
N LEU A 639 53.58 -54.96 -30.41
CA LEU A 639 53.48 -56.42 -30.53
C LEU A 639 54.82 -57.05 -30.16
N GLN A 640 54.76 -58.08 -29.31
CA GLN A 640 55.89 -58.90 -28.91
C GLN A 640 55.66 -60.34 -29.37
N ASP A 641 56.75 -61.04 -29.67
CA ASP A 641 56.79 -62.44 -30.05
C ASP A 641 57.88 -63.13 -29.21
N ASN A 642 57.52 -64.17 -28.47
CA ASN A 642 58.41 -64.89 -27.55
C ASN A 642 59.17 -63.96 -26.56
N GLY A 643 58.56 -62.81 -26.22
CA GLY A 643 59.10 -61.79 -25.31
C GLY A 643 59.98 -60.70 -25.96
N ALA A 644 60.22 -60.76 -27.28
CA ALA A 644 60.92 -59.71 -28.02
C ALA A 644 59.92 -58.82 -28.78
N SER A 645 60.09 -57.49 -28.74
CA SER A 645 59.26 -56.56 -29.52
C SER A 645 59.52 -56.71 -31.02
N VAL A 646 58.50 -57.07 -31.79
CA VAL A 646 58.58 -57.31 -33.25
C VAL A 646 57.93 -56.21 -34.09
N ALA A 647 56.98 -55.46 -33.54
CA ALA A 647 56.36 -54.33 -34.23
C ALA A 647 55.82 -53.28 -33.26
N THR A 648 55.72 -52.03 -33.71
CA THR A 648 54.86 -51.00 -33.12
C THR A 648 53.89 -50.55 -34.21
N LEU A 649 52.59 -50.70 -33.96
CA LEU A 649 51.56 -50.61 -34.98
C LEU A 649 50.52 -49.56 -34.60
N ALA A 650 50.19 -48.66 -35.53
CA ALA A 650 49.15 -47.66 -35.33
C ALA A 650 47.76 -48.29 -35.35
N LEU A 651 46.88 -47.85 -34.46
CA LEU A 651 45.47 -48.26 -34.39
C LEU A 651 44.64 -47.45 -35.39
N THR A 652 43.88 -48.17 -36.23
CA THR A 652 42.81 -47.61 -37.06
C THR A 652 41.49 -48.14 -36.54
N ASN A 653 40.59 -47.25 -36.11
CA ASN A 653 39.30 -47.63 -35.50
C ASN A 653 39.42 -48.65 -34.35
N GLY A 654 40.46 -48.54 -33.52
CA GLY A 654 40.69 -49.44 -32.39
C GLY A 654 41.28 -50.81 -32.74
N GLY A 655 41.68 -51.04 -34.00
CA GLY A 655 42.32 -52.28 -34.43
C GLY A 655 43.51 -52.05 -35.36
N THR A 656 44.32 -53.09 -35.56
CA THR A 656 45.44 -53.10 -36.51
C THR A 656 45.85 -54.53 -36.82
N THR A 657 46.67 -54.76 -37.85
CA THR A 657 47.11 -56.11 -38.25
C THR A 657 48.63 -56.18 -38.39
N TYR A 658 49.20 -57.29 -37.93
CA TYR A 658 50.57 -57.69 -38.22
C TYR A 658 50.55 -58.85 -39.21
N SER A 659 51.41 -58.83 -40.23
CA SER A 659 51.57 -59.96 -41.16
C SER A 659 53.04 -60.09 -41.55
N ALA A 660 53.61 -61.27 -41.35
CA ALA A 660 55.02 -61.55 -41.62
C ALA A 660 55.26 -63.04 -41.89
N ILE A 661 56.28 -63.35 -42.69
CA ILE A 661 56.79 -64.72 -42.82
C ILE A 661 57.63 -65.01 -41.57
N LEU A 662 57.23 -66.02 -40.80
CA LEU A 662 57.86 -66.38 -39.53
C LEU A 662 58.90 -67.50 -39.72
N PRO A 663 59.98 -67.53 -38.90
CA PRO A 663 60.93 -68.65 -38.84
C PRO A 663 60.26 -70.03 -38.69
N SER A 664 60.77 -71.03 -39.40
CA SER A 664 60.21 -72.39 -39.39
C SER A 664 60.74 -73.27 -38.25
N GLY A 665 59.92 -74.24 -37.83
CA GLY A 665 60.29 -75.23 -36.81
C GLY A 665 60.11 -74.77 -35.36
N ILE A 666 59.53 -73.59 -35.12
CA ILE A 666 59.25 -73.07 -33.77
C ILE A 666 57.79 -72.62 -33.62
N THR A 667 57.37 -72.46 -32.36
CA THR A 667 56.11 -71.83 -31.99
C THR A 667 56.37 -70.37 -31.63
N HIS A 668 55.54 -69.49 -32.18
CA HIS A 668 55.55 -68.05 -31.92
C HIS A 668 54.45 -67.70 -30.93
N HIS A 669 54.81 -67.18 -29.75
CA HIS A 669 53.88 -66.75 -28.72
C HIS A 669 53.76 -65.23 -28.73
N PHE A 670 52.69 -64.75 -29.38
CA PHE A 670 52.39 -63.32 -29.49
C PHE A 670 51.71 -62.78 -28.23
N SER A 671 52.17 -61.61 -27.79
CA SER A 671 51.53 -60.76 -26.78
C SER A 671 51.57 -59.30 -27.24
N ALA A 672 50.68 -58.46 -26.72
CA ALA A 672 50.59 -57.07 -27.14
C ALA A 672 50.32 -56.12 -25.97
N THR A 673 50.97 -54.96 -26.00
CA THR A 673 50.87 -53.92 -24.97
C THR A 673 50.44 -52.60 -25.60
N TYR A 674 49.32 -52.09 -25.12
CA TYR A 674 48.77 -50.77 -25.39
C TYR A 674 49.17 -49.82 -24.23
N PRO A 675 49.85 -48.69 -24.49
CA PRO A 675 50.33 -47.80 -23.44
C PRO A 675 49.25 -46.91 -22.81
N GLY A 676 48.03 -46.91 -23.37
CA GLY A 676 46.97 -45.95 -23.03
C GLY A 676 46.95 -44.75 -23.98
N ASP A 677 45.88 -43.96 -23.89
CA ASP A 677 45.78 -42.64 -24.53
C ASP A 677 45.20 -41.61 -23.53
N ALA A 678 44.67 -40.49 -24.00
CA ALA A 678 44.05 -39.50 -23.11
C ALA A 678 42.87 -40.07 -22.31
N ASN A 679 42.06 -40.93 -22.91
CA ASN A 679 40.77 -41.40 -22.37
C ASN A 679 40.79 -42.85 -21.87
N PHE A 680 41.77 -43.65 -22.30
CA PHE A 680 41.87 -45.07 -21.97
C PHE A 680 43.17 -45.43 -21.26
N THR A 681 43.08 -46.29 -20.23
CA THR A 681 44.25 -46.78 -19.49
C THR A 681 45.14 -47.65 -20.37
N ALA A 682 46.40 -47.82 -19.94
CA ALA A 682 47.26 -48.87 -20.48
C ALA A 682 46.63 -50.26 -20.30
N ALA A 683 46.92 -51.18 -21.21
CA ALA A 683 46.41 -52.55 -21.20
C ALA A 683 47.38 -53.51 -21.91
N THR A 684 47.45 -54.76 -21.46
CA THR A 684 48.26 -55.82 -22.07
C THR A 684 47.41 -57.08 -22.22
N THR A 685 47.67 -57.86 -23.26
CA THR A 685 47.05 -59.17 -23.49
C THR A 685 47.22 -60.10 -22.29
N THR A 686 46.11 -60.58 -21.74
CA THR A 686 46.11 -61.50 -20.57
C THR A 686 46.49 -62.94 -20.93
N THR A 687 46.41 -63.31 -22.20
CA THR A 687 46.83 -64.60 -22.75
C THR A 687 47.68 -64.40 -24.00
N THR A 688 48.66 -65.29 -24.21
CA THR A 688 49.50 -65.30 -25.42
C THR A 688 48.80 -66.07 -26.55
N THR A 689 48.76 -65.48 -27.74
CA THR A 689 48.25 -66.14 -28.94
C THR A 689 49.37 -66.88 -29.63
N SER A 690 49.20 -68.19 -29.86
CA SER A 690 50.26 -69.06 -30.40
C SER A 690 50.05 -69.36 -31.88
N VAL A 691 51.12 -69.25 -32.68
CA VAL A 691 51.16 -69.70 -34.08
C VAL A 691 52.32 -70.67 -34.27
N VAL A 692 52.04 -71.87 -34.80
CA VAL A 692 53.04 -72.91 -35.05
C VAL A 692 53.51 -72.87 -36.52
N VAL A 693 54.82 -72.81 -36.76
CA VAL A 693 55.38 -72.92 -38.12
C VAL A 693 55.99 -74.31 -38.31
N SER A 694 55.33 -75.15 -39.10
CA SER A 694 55.73 -76.55 -39.28
C SER A 694 57.16 -76.71 -39.81
N GLY A 695 57.85 -77.79 -39.41
CA GLY A 695 59.13 -78.19 -40.01
C GLY A 695 58.96 -78.82 -41.40
N THR A 696 60.04 -78.87 -42.16
CA THR A 696 60.13 -79.58 -43.46
C THR A 696 60.57 -81.03 -43.26
N ASP A 697 59.88 -81.99 -43.88
CA ASP A 697 60.16 -83.43 -43.77
C ASP A 697 60.35 -84.07 -45.16
N ASN A 698 61.25 -85.06 -45.27
CA ASN A 698 61.83 -85.55 -46.52
C ASN A 698 61.75 -87.09 -46.62
N ALA A 699 60.76 -87.63 -47.34
CA ALA A 699 60.55 -89.08 -47.47
C ALA A 699 61.22 -89.69 -48.72
N PHE A 700 61.79 -90.90 -48.56
CA PHE A 700 62.37 -91.70 -49.67
C PHE A 700 61.37 -92.64 -50.34
N ILE A 701 61.50 -92.82 -51.66
CA ILE A 701 60.89 -93.95 -52.39
C ILE A 701 61.90 -94.48 -53.43
N SER A 702 62.22 -95.77 -53.37
CA SER A 702 63.02 -96.49 -54.38
C SER A 702 62.12 -97.34 -55.28
N SER A 703 62.23 -97.19 -56.60
CA SER A 703 61.32 -97.85 -57.55
C SER A 703 61.77 -99.24 -58.05
N THR A 704 63.03 -99.62 -57.82
CA THR A 704 63.55 -100.98 -58.07
C THR A 704 64.42 -101.47 -56.90
N SER A 705 64.09 -102.63 -56.34
CA SER A 705 64.69 -103.15 -55.10
C SER A 705 65.69 -104.30 -55.29
N THR A 706 65.74 -104.95 -56.46
CA THR A 706 66.68 -106.05 -56.77
C THR A 706 67.19 -105.94 -58.21
N GLN A 707 68.48 -106.20 -58.43
CA GLN A 707 69.13 -106.27 -59.74
C GLN A 707 70.21 -107.36 -59.76
N GLN A 708 70.60 -107.86 -60.94
CA GLN A 708 71.66 -108.86 -61.13
C GLN A 708 72.85 -108.31 -61.94
N ALA A 709 74.07 -108.62 -61.51
CA ALA A 709 75.35 -108.29 -62.14
C ALA A 709 76.04 -109.53 -62.75
N VAL A 710 77.07 -109.28 -63.56
CA VAL A 710 78.06 -110.28 -64.00
C VAL A 710 79.44 -109.62 -63.97
N ALA A 711 80.52 -110.40 -63.91
CA ALA A 711 81.89 -109.87 -63.82
C ALA A 711 82.21 -108.88 -64.97
N GLY A 712 82.72 -107.71 -64.63
CA GLY A 712 82.98 -106.59 -65.54
C GLY A 712 81.78 -105.69 -65.91
N SER A 713 80.54 -106.06 -65.57
CA SER A 713 79.34 -105.28 -65.90
C SER A 713 79.02 -104.18 -64.87
N ALA A 714 78.24 -103.18 -65.29
CA ALA A 714 77.64 -102.17 -64.43
C ALA A 714 76.15 -102.46 -64.21
N VAL A 715 75.67 -102.23 -62.99
CA VAL A 715 74.24 -102.37 -62.60
C VAL A 715 73.72 -101.04 -62.07
N VAL A 716 72.49 -100.66 -62.42
CA VAL A 716 71.90 -99.35 -62.07
C VAL A 716 70.60 -99.51 -61.26
N TYR A 717 70.49 -98.76 -60.18
CA TYR A 717 69.26 -98.57 -59.39
C TYR A 717 68.77 -97.14 -59.54
N THR A 718 67.45 -96.96 -59.65
CA THR A 718 66.83 -95.64 -59.76
C THR A 718 66.21 -95.26 -58.42
N LEU A 719 66.69 -94.15 -57.85
CA LEU A 719 66.27 -93.63 -56.54
C LEU A 719 65.51 -92.32 -56.77
N GLN A 720 64.31 -92.18 -56.19
CA GLN A 720 63.50 -90.97 -56.32
C GLN A 720 63.50 -90.20 -55.00
N LEU A 721 63.89 -88.94 -55.07
CA LEU A 721 64.10 -88.03 -53.95
C LEU A 721 63.01 -86.96 -54.00
N ASN A 722 62.15 -86.91 -52.98
CA ASN A 722 61.09 -85.90 -52.86
C ASN A 722 61.29 -85.05 -51.59
N PRO A 723 61.43 -83.71 -51.69
CA PRO A 723 61.50 -82.83 -50.52
C PRO A 723 60.13 -82.54 -49.87
N GLY A 724 59.08 -83.28 -50.26
CA GLY A 724 57.71 -83.12 -49.76
C GLY A 724 57.03 -81.87 -50.35
N ALA A 725 57.48 -80.68 -49.93
CA ALA A 725 57.06 -79.40 -50.46
C ALA A 725 58.23 -78.40 -50.48
N GLY A 726 58.38 -77.66 -51.57
CA GLY A 726 59.50 -76.73 -51.75
C GLY A 726 60.73 -77.41 -52.36
N SER A 727 61.90 -77.16 -51.78
CA SER A 727 63.20 -77.56 -52.33
C SER A 727 64.21 -77.92 -51.24
N TYR A 728 65.27 -78.67 -51.58
CA TYR A 728 66.27 -79.10 -50.61
C TYR A 728 67.04 -77.91 -50.01
N PRO A 729 67.07 -77.75 -48.67
CA PRO A 729 67.67 -76.58 -47.99
C PRO A 729 69.20 -76.64 -47.92
N ALA A 730 69.80 -77.81 -48.15
CA ALA A 730 71.24 -78.01 -48.26
C ALA A 730 71.53 -79.09 -49.34
N PRO A 731 72.73 -79.11 -49.94
CA PRO A 731 73.06 -80.13 -50.93
C PRO A 731 72.90 -81.55 -50.38
N VAL A 732 72.24 -82.42 -51.13
CA VAL A 732 72.05 -83.83 -50.78
C VAL A 732 73.26 -84.61 -51.28
N THR A 733 73.93 -85.31 -50.38
CA THR A 733 75.07 -86.19 -50.67
C THR A 733 74.69 -87.65 -50.45
N PHE A 734 75.30 -88.57 -51.21
CA PHE A 734 74.92 -89.98 -51.24
C PHE A 734 76.09 -90.90 -50.86
N SER A 735 75.77 -92.01 -50.19
CA SER A 735 76.72 -93.09 -49.91
C SER A 735 76.03 -94.44 -49.95
N ALA A 736 76.78 -95.48 -50.32
CA ALA A 736 76.33 -96.88 -50.30
C ALA A 736 77.24 -97.69 -49.36
N GLN A 737 76.65 -98.53 -48.52
CA GLN A 737 77.36 -99.49 -47.67
C GLN A 737 76.79 -100.89 -47.87
N GLY A 738 77.59 -101.93 -47.62
CA GLY A 738 77.25 -103.32 -47.94
C GLY A 738 77.65 -103.77 -49.36
N LEU A 739 78.54 -103.04 -50.02
CA LEU A 739 79.06 -103.37 -51.36
C LEU A 739 79.92 -104.64 -51.35
N PRO A 740 79.88 -105.49 -52.40
CA PRO A 740 80.80 -106.61 -52.55
C PRO A 740 82.27 -106.18 -52.64
N SER A 741 83.19 -107.09 -52.32
CA SER A 741 84.63 -106.81 -52.45
C SER A 741 85.00 -106.51 -53.90
N GLY A 742 85.68 -105.38 -54.12
CA GLY A 742 86.08 -104.90 -55.45
C GLY A 742 85.00 -104.17 -56.26
N PHE A 743 83.79 -104.00 -55.74
CA PHE A 743 82.78 -103.14 -56.37
C PHE A 743 83.00 -101.67 -56.02
N VAL A 744 82.69 -100.80 -56.98
CA VAL A 744 82.64 -99.34 -56.77
C VAL A 744 81.21 -98.87 -57.03
N ALA A 745 80.65 -98.12 -56.09
CA ALA A 745 79.39 -97.40 -56.27
C ALA A 745 79.66 -95.96 -56.72
N SER A 746 78.93 -95.49 -57.72
CA SER A 746 78.87 -94.09 -58.13
C SER A 746 77.42 -93.63 -58.21
N PHE A 747 77.18 -92.35 -57.93
CA PHE A 747 75.86 -91.72 -58.02
C PHE A 747 75.85 -90.69 -59.14
N SER A 748 74.76 -90.65 -59.90
CA SER A 748 74.55 -89.71 -61.01
C SER A 748 73.15 -89.06 -60.89
N PRO A 749 73.06 -87.74 -60.64
CA PRO A 749 74.15 -86.85 -60.22
C PRO A 749 74.78 -87.29 -58.88
N SER A 750 76.06 -86.96 -58.67
CA SER A 750 76.82 -87.36 -57.47
C SER A 750 76.41 -86.60 -56.20
N MET A 751 75.73 -85.46 -56.38
CA MET A 751 75.06 -84.68 -55.36
C MET A 751 73.85 -83.99 -55.98
N VAL A 752 72.79 -83.77 -55.19
CA VAL A 752 71.66 -82.92 -55.61
C VAL A 752 71.83 -81.55 -54.95
N ASN A 753 71.78 -80.48 -55.74
CA ASN A 753 72.09 -79.13 -55.26
C ASN A 753 70.99 -78.56 -54.34
N VAL A 754 71.39 -77.58 -53.52
CA VAL A 754 70.44 -76.73 -52.79
C VAL A 754 69.46 -76.06 -53.77
N GLY A 755 68.19 -75.92 -53.37
CA GLY A 755 67.16 -75.25 -54.17
C GLY A 755 66.51 -76.10 -55.28
N THR A 756 66.89 -77.36 -55.48
CA THR A 756 66.16 -78.25 -56.40
C THR A 756 64.91 -78.86 -55.74
N THR A 757 63.87 -79.08 -56.55
CA THR A 757 62.65 -79.82 -56.19
C THR A 757 62.87 -81.34 -56.25
N GLN A 758 61.83 -82.14 -56.51
CA GLN A 758 61.93 -83.60 -56.68
C GLN A 758 62.97 -83.97 -57.75
N GLN A 759 63.83 -84.95 -57.44
CA GLN A 759 64.93 -85.40 -58.31
C GLN A 759 65.04 -86.92 -58.41
N THR A 760 65.64 -87.37 -59.50
CA THR A 760 65.95 -88.79 -59.73
C THR A 760 67.46 -88.97 -59.76
N VAL A 761 67.97 -89.85 -58.90
CA VAL A 761 69.40 -90.18 -58.82
C VAL A 761 69.59 -91.65 -59.17
N GLN A 762 70.52 -91.92 -60.07
CA GLN A 762 70.94 -93.27 -60.41
C GLN A 762 72.15 -93.68 -59.57
N MET A 763 72.06 -94.81 -58.88
CA MET A 763 73.21 -95.46 -58.26
C MET A 763 73.72 -96.56 -59.19
N THR A 764 74.93 -96.40 -59.70
CA THR A 764 75.61 -97.37 -60.56
C THR A 764 76.64 -98.14 -59.75
N LEU A 765 76.62 -99.48 -59.85
CA LEU A 765 77.55 -100.39 -59.21
C LEU A 765 78.38 -101.11 -60.27
N GLN A 766 79.70 -100.92 -60.25
CA GLN A 766 80.62 -101.49 -61.23
C GLN A 766 81.31 -102.75 -60.68
N ALA A 767 81.20 -103.87 -61.40
CA ALA A 767 81.87 -105.13 -61.08
C ALA A 767 83.33 -105.18 -61.61
N PRO A 768 84.27 -105.83 -60.90
CA PRO A 768 85.64 -106.06 -61.37
C PRO A 768 85.73 -107.18 -62.43
N ALA A 769 86.86 -107.26 -63.15
CA ALA A 769 87.14 -108.24 -64.22
C ALA A 769 88.36 -109.13 -63.88
N ILE A 770 88.46 -110.30 -64.54
CA ILE A 770 89.35 -111.41 -64.15
C ILE A 770 90.18 -111.91 -65.35
N LYS A 771 91.42 -112.38 -65.11
CA LYS A 771 92.29 -113.12 -66.06
C LYS A 771 92.96 -114.30 -65.36
N ALA A 772 93.43 -115.31 -66.12
CA ALA A 772 94.02 -116.55 -65.59
C ALA A 772 95.37 -116.91 -66.26
N GLN A 773 96.28 -117.51 -65.48
CA GLN A 773 97.52 -118.14 -65.92
C GLN A 773 97.96 -119.20 -64.89
N VAL A 774 98.82 -120.16 -65.27
CA VAL A 774 99.18 -121.37 -64.51
C VAL A 774 100.71 -121.57 -64.47
N ASP A 775 101.15 -122.39 -63.50
CA ASP A 775 102.38 -123.23 -63.41
C ASP A 775 103.60 -122.89 -62.50
N ILE A 776 103.90 -123.89 -61.64
CA ILE A 776 105.20 -124.43 -61.16
C ILE A 776 106.08 -123.67 -60.11
N PRO A 777 106.39 -124.29 -58.93
CA PRO A 777 107.41 -123.86 -57.92
C PRO A 777 108.80 -124.51 -58.15
N PRO A 778 109.96 -124.02 -57.59
CA PRO A 778 110.27 -123.86 -56.15
C PRO A 778 111.27 -122.68 -55.84
N SER A 779 112.17 -122.56 -54.82
CA SER A 779 112.62 -123.35 -53.65
C SER A 779 113.37 -122.51 -52.56
N ARG A 780 113.48 -123.04 -51.32
CA ARG A 780 114.61 -122.95 -50.34
C ARG A 780 115.05 -121.61 -49.66
N LEU A 781 114.98 -121.63 -48.32
CA LEU A 781 116.01 -121.28 -47.29
C LEU A 781 116.25 -119.84 -46.73
N ILE A 782 116.09 -119.76 -45.39
CA ILE A 782 116.87 -119.01 -44.35
C ILE A 782 116.58 -117.51 -44.03
N GLY A 783 116.33 -117.26 -42.73
CA GLY A 783 116.60 -116.01 -41.99
C GLY A 783 115.40 -115.04 -41.78
N GLY A 784 115.12 -114.48 -40.59
CA GLY A 784 115.68 -114.70 -39.24
C GLY A 784 115.16 -113.66 -38.21
N SER A 785 115.27 -113.94 -36.89
CA SER A 785 115.28 -113.02 -35.71
C SER A 785 114.32 -111.79 -35.66
N LEU A 786 113.34 -111.69 -34.74
CA LEU A 786 113.38 -111.51 -33.26
C LEU A 786 113.54 -110.04 -32.73
N THR A 787 112.44 -109.52 -32.12
CA THR A 787 112.35 -108.83 -30.80
C THR A 787 112.82 -107.38 -30.49
N PHE A 788 112.21 -106.85 -29.40
CA PHE A 788 112.69 -105.87 -28.38
C PHE A 788 112.54 -104.30 -28.54
N THR A 789 111.38 -103.81 -28.04
CA THR A 789 111.20 -102.78 -26.95
C THR A 789 111.53 -101.27 -27.05
N LEU A 790 110.84 -100.53 -26.14
CA LEU A 790 111.17 -99.22 -25.51
C LEU A 790 110.89 -97.96 -26.36
N ALA A 791 110.66 -96.74 -25.82
CA ALA A 791 110.76 -96.24 -24.43
C ALA A 791 109.78 -95.06 -24.10
N PHE A 792 109.38 -94.95 -22.81
CA PHE A 792 109.13 -93.75 -21.96
C PHE A 792 108.46 -92.47 -22.54
N ALA A 793 107.31 -92.00 -22.02
CA ALA A 793 107.06 -91.27 -20.74
C ALA A 793 107.29 -89.73 -20.85
N VAL A 794 106.65 -88.82 -20.08
CA VAL A 794 106.73 -88.64 -18.61
C VAL A 794 105.50 -87.91 -18.01
N LEU A 795 105.14 -88.26 -16.76
CA LEU A 795 104.15 -87.65 -15.84
C LEU A 795 104.87 -86.76 -14.79
N PRO A 796 104.24 -85.75 -14.14
CA PRO A 796 103.41 -85.93 -12.90
C PRO A 796 102.30 -84.84 -12.76
N LEU A 797 101.58 -84.56 -11.65
CA LEU A 797 101.35 -85.04 -10.26
C LEU A 797 99.82 -85.30 -10.09
N VAL A 798 99.16 -85.83 -9.05
CA VAL A 798 99.30 -85.98 -7.57
C VAL A 798 98.94 -84.72 -6.73
N GLY A 799 97.97 -84.72 -5.80
CA GLY A 799 96.92 -85.72 -5.51
C GLY A 799 96.24 -85.59 -4.13
N LEU A 800 95.24 -86.46 -3.89
CA LEU A 800 94.86 -87.09 -2.60
C LEU A 800 94.58 -86.26 -1.31
N ARG A 801 93.35 -86.40 -0.76
CA ARG A 801 93.04 -87.13 0.51
C ARG A 801 91.52 -87.04 0.84
N ARG A 802 90.81 -88.18 0.95
CA ARG A 802 90.36 -88.92 2.18
C ARG A 802 89.07 -88.37 2.84
N SER A 803 88.19 -89.16 3.50
CA SER A 803 87.94 -90.63 3.50
C SER A 803 86.84 -91.03 4.52
N ARG A 804 86.31 -92.27 4.40
CA ARG A 804 85.62 -93.10 5.45
C ARG A 804 84.14 -92.78 5.78
N LEU A 805 83.30 -93.71 6.29
CA LEU A 805 83.22 -95.19 6.30
C LEU A 805 81.85 -95.60 6.89
N LEU A 806 81.16 -96.62 6.33
CA LEU A 806 80.34 -97.65 7.04
C LEU A 806 79.10 -97.19 7.89
N ARG A 807 78.11 -98.02 8.28
CA ARG A 807 77.86 -99.48 8.12
C ARG A 807 76.35 -99.81 8.29
N ASN A 808 75.98 -101.05 7.92
CA ASN A 808 74.89 -101.87 8.50
C ASN A 808 73.42 -101.43 8.21
N THR A 809 72.41 -102.33 8.11
CA THR A 809 72.39 -103.81 8.23
C THR A 809 71.14 -104.44 7.58
N THR A 810 71.32 -105.50 6.76
CA THR A 810 70.45 -106.72 6.63
C THR A 810 68.94 -106.58 6.27
N ARG A 811 68.22 -107.57 5.71
CA ARG A 811 68.50 -108.99 5.34
C ARG A 811 67.47 -109.48 4.30
N ASN A 812 67.79 -110.56 3.56
CA ASN A 812 66.86 -111.39 2.74
C ASN A 812 66.18 -110.65 1.56
N SER A 813 65.69 -111.28 0.48
CA SER A 813 65.89 -112.56 -0.24
C SER A 813 65.15 -112.40 -1.61
N LEU A 814 65.30 -113.17 -2.70
CA LEU A 814 65.65 -114.58 -2.92
C LEU A 814 65.99 -114.77 -4.44
N ALA A 815 66.80 -115.77 -4.82
CA ALA A 815 66.82 -116.65 -6.05
C ALA A 815 66.18 -116.21 -7.41
N PHE A 816 66.38 -116.83 -8.59
CA PHE A 816 67.27 -117.86 -9.22
C PHE A 816 66.96 -117.84 -10.74
N VAL A 817 67.72 -118.44 -11.68
CA VAL A 817 69.16 -118.74 -11.84
C VAL A 817 69.38 -119.28 -13.27
N CYS A 818 70.60 -119.17 -13.83
CA CYS A 818 71.05 -119.81 -15.07
C CYS A 818 70.35 -119.38 -16.40
N ALA A 819 70.81 -119.79 -17.59
CA ALA A 819 72.18 -119.96 -18.15
C ALA A 819 72.03 -120.43 -19.62
N MET A 820 73.13 -120.39 -20.41
CA MET A 820 73.30 -121.23 -21.63
C MET A 820 72.29 -120.94 -22.78
N ALA A 821 72.39 -121.48 -24.00
CA ALA A 821 73.53 -122.00 -24.77
C ALA A 821 73.19 -122.01 -26.28
N PHE A 822 74.24 -121.97 -27.13
CA PHE A 822 74.38 -122.65 -28.43
C PHE A 822 73.18 -122.83 -29.40
N GLY A 823 73.30 -122.16 -30.56
CA GLY A 823 73.15 -122.79 -31.88
C GLY A 823 71.74 -122.88 -32.51
N LEU A 824 71.56 -123.49 -33.69
CA LEU A 824 72.47 -123.86 -34.79
C LEU A 824 71.63 -124.41 -35.98
N LEU A 825 72.16 -124.33 -37.21
CA LEU A 825 71.86 -125.20 -38.38
C LEU A 825 70.45 -125.22 -39.04
N SER A 826 70.34 -124.50 -40.15
CA SER A 826 69.75 -124.95 -41.43
C SER A 826 70.80 -124.64 -42.53
N VAL A 827 71.37 -125.55 -43.33
CA VAL A 827 70.87 -126.72 -44.10
C VAL A 827 69.78 -126.29 -45.09
N THR A 828 69.89 -126.40 -46.42
CA THR A 828 70.89 -126.97 -47.38
C THR A 828 71.53 -125.85 -48.26
N GLY A 829 72.47 -126.05 -49.19
CA GLY A 829 73.20 -127.21 -49.74
C GLY A 829 74.52 -126.73 -50.41
N CYS A 830 75.27 -127.50 -51.20
CA CYS A 830 75.01 -128.79 -51.85
C CYS A 830 76.21 -129.74 -51.76
N ALA A 831 75.98 -131.03 -52.02
CA ALA A 831 77.04 -132.01 -52.17
C ALA A 831 77.72 -131.92 -53.55
N SER A 832 78.98 -132.37 -53.62
CA SER A 832 79.66 -132.71 -54.86
C SER A 832 80.39 -134.05 -54.69
N ASN A 833 80.26 -134.93 -55.69
CA ASN A 833 81.29 -135.87 -56.16
C ASN A 833 80.70 -136.90 -57.15
N PRO A 834 81.48 -137.47 -58.08
CA PRO A 834 82.81 -137.04 -58.55
C PRO A 834 82.90 -136.91 -60.10
N PRO A 835 83.95 -136.29 -60.67
CA PRO A 835 84.81 -135.23 -60.13
C PRO A 835 84.84 -134.04 -61.12
N THR A 836 83.83 -133.17 -61.08
CA THR A 836 83.40 -132.39 -62.26
C THR A 836 83.33 -130.88 -62.07
N ALA A 837 83.57 -130.16 -63.18
CA ALA A 837 83.75 -128.72 -63.33
C ALA A 837 82.86 -127.81 -62.45
N THR A 838 83.50 -126.91 -61.71
CA THR A 838 82.85 -125.84 -60.93
C THR A 838 82.26 -124.76 -61.83
N GLN A 839 80.93 -124.61 -61.83
CA GLN A 839 80.26 -123.41 -62.34
C GLN A 839 80.44 -122.22 -61.37
N PRO A 840 80.33 -120.96 -61.85
CA PRO A 840 80.38 -119.79 -60.98
C PRO A 840 79.20 -119.79 -59.99
N GLN A 841 79.46 -119.37 -58.74
CA GLN A 841 78.41 -119.14 -57.75
C GLN A 841 77.98 -117.68 -57.75
N THR A 842 76.67 -117.48 -57.54
CA THR A 842 76.04 -116.16 -57.43
C THR A 842 75.67 -115.89 -55.97
N GLN A 843 75.98 -114.69 -55.47
CA GLN A 843 75.71 -114.24 -54.10
C GLN A 843 74.81 -113.00 -54.07
N THR A 844 74.00 -112.88 -53.02
CA THR A 844 73.07 -111.76 -52.81
C THR A 844 73.59 -110.84 -51.71
N TYR A 845 73.60 -109.53 -51.98
CA TYR A 845 74.10 -108.47 -51.10
C TYR A 845 73.01 -107.42 -50.88
N THR A 846 72.74 -107.07 -49.62
CA THR A 846 71.88 -105.93 -49.26
C THR A 846 72.74 -104.68 -49.11
N ILE A 847 72.44 -103.66 -49.90
CA ILE A 847 73.19 -102.41 -49.97
C ILE A 847 72.32 -101.30 -49.37
N THR A 848 72.78 -100.74 -48.25
CA THR A 848 72.14 -99.59 -47.60
C THR A 848 72.61 -98.32 -48.29
N VAL A 849 71.68 -97.64 -48.96
CA VAL A 849 71.90 -96.30 -49.53
C VAL A 849 71.49 -95.27 -48.49
N THR A 850 72.41 -94.37 -48.16
CA THR A 850 72.19 -93.25 -47.24
C THR A 850 72.30 -91.95 -48.01
N ALA A 851 71.35 -91.04 -47.80
CA ALA A 851 71.47 -89.66 -48.23
C ALA A 851 71.45 -88.70 -47.04
N ILE A 852 72.25 -87.63 -47.14
CA ILE A 852 72.43 -86.63 -46.09
C ILE A 852 72.28 -85.23 -46.71
N SER A 853 71.40 -84.42 -46.12
CA SER A 853 71.19 -83.00 -46.46
C SER A 853 71.20 -82.19 -45.16
N GLY A 854 72.31 -81.49 -44.90
CA GLY A 854 72.56 -80.83 -43.62
C GLY A 854 72.57 -81.84 -42.46
N THR A 855 71.70 -81.64 -41.46
CA THR A 855 71.50 -82.56 -40.33
C THR A 855 70.46 -83.65 -40.58
N VAL A 856 69.78 -83.64 -41.74
CA VAL A 856 68.75 -84.62 -42.08
C VAL A 856 69.38 -85.79 -42.84
N GLN A 857 69.28 -86.99 -42.28
CA GLN A 857 69.73 -88.24 -42.88
C GLN A 857 68.52 -89.16 -43.12
N HIS A 858 68.45 -89.77 -44.29
CA HIS A 858 67.48 -90.84 -44.59
C HIS A 858 68.19 -92.02 -45.26
N GLN A 859 67.71 -93.23 -45.01
CA GLN A 859 68.25 -94.47 -45.60
C GLN A 859 67.19 -95.23 -46.38
N THR A 860 67.63 -96.03 -47.35
CA THR A 860 66.85 -97.09 -48.01
C THR A 860 67.78 -98.27 -48.31
N THR A 861 67.23 -99.44 -48.67
CA THR A 861 68.00 -100.63 -49.01
C THR A 861 67.65 -101.15 -50.41
N VAL A 862 68.67 -101.53 -51.15
CA VAL A 862 68.53 -102.20 -52.45
C VAL A 862 69.38 -103.48 -52.48
N THR A 863 69.02 -104.43 -53.35
CA THR A 863 69.57 -105.78 -53.35
C THR A 863 70.35 -106.03 -54.64
N LEU A 864 71.61 -106.45 -54.53
CA LEU A 864 72.45 -106.85 -55.65
C LEU A 864 72.64 -108.36 -55.64
N VAL A 865 72.56 -108.98 -56.81
CA VAL A 865 72.82 -110.41 -57.04
C VAL A 865 73.99 -110.52 -58.02
N TRP A 866 75.11 -111.17 -57.65
CA TRP A 866 76.33 -111.27 -58.48
C TRP A 866 76.89 -112.68 -58.48
#